data_AF-A0A5J5JXK6-F1
#
_entry.id   AF-A0A5J5JXK6-F1
#
_cell.length_a   1.000
_cell.length_b   1.000
_cell.length_c   1.000
_cell.angle_alpha   90.00
_cell.angle_beta   90.00
_cell.angle_gamma   90.00
#
_symmetry.space_group_name_H-M   'P 1'
#
loop_
_entity.id
_entity.type
_entity.pdbx_description
1 polymer ?
#
loop_
_entity_poly.entity_id
_entity_poly.type
_entity_poly.pdbx_seq_one_letter_code
_entity_poly.pdbx_strand_id
1 'polypeptide(L)'
;MLTPILVLVTIGVSPSSSQALPIGVGTPVQFTLTDNQGAWFDTGATLFGTRSLGVAVTPRTKLASLPLDTDTLLNGDLGGGLLNLPLLNGDAPLIGSLGVNVNSLLNLDQLNSAVDAAGGVLGFLNPTIQRAKTQINQLSQQLSTVPDSSATPLGSLPVGLDLMRTLKEVAALAPTDLSLAPKAKFAVAAPAAASAHSVTSLIWPVGAQPIDQNSAFIGNAEANLTEPGLYAWACKIHPYMLGAVVVDDPLTPGLDFGKKLNVNVKGGIVVPSSADVVQELVQKFFRITTPDNWQVYSNTQTKNWNPYYPPAPILEYDANEQPVIIPSLDAYYNSKFNEGVTLPALTQRPSVPGVGELWVDTQMEQYAGKVKSGAATKVDVQNWTVDRKVALPQINLNNPHNMWSDRAGKYIYQTEWFSDRLTVFDRTTGKLVRTIQVGPDPSHVMTRTDTDQLHVAINAGNAVVELSPGATQIDRRILVQGPGQTPAHPHAHWMSADGHTMVTPNVNHNNSTIVDVPSGSIQEVQTEQLPIATGMMPDSSKYYVANFLGQSVSCVSLDGPACHSDSGTKVGYKSINLWANYDMVTGATTGGFGGLPIQIPVSPDGNVAFVANTLTSNIAVIDTKTDKVIKYLPCDSGCHGINFGAKRGGGYYAYVSSKFANTLAVIDPDPNGDGSPADSTIVGKMVLDSAAGTAVDDVVTGYNGMGGQGVLPYPIVYNGWVQNATPEMADQLTCAQLNPINQGVCE
;
A
#
# COMPACT_ATOMS: atom_id res chain seq x y z
N MET A 1 19.35 59.60 12.57
CA MET A 1 20.11 58.37 12.90
C MET A 1 19.13 57.22 12.87
N LEU A 2 19.33 56.32 11.92
CA LEU A 2 18.60 55.08 11.70
C LEU A 2 19.20 53.98 12.60
N THR A 3 18.37 53.10 13.13
CA THR A 3 18.78 51.71 13.40
C THR A 3 17.54 50.82 13.34
N PRO A 4 17.53 49.77 12.48
CA PRO A 4 16.35 48.95 12.23
C PRO A 4 16.24 47.77 13.20
N ILE A 5 14.99 47.34 13.39
CA ILE A 5 14.56 46.14 14.11
C ILE A 5 14.80 44.93 13.19
N LEU A 6 15.59 43.95 13.66
CA LEU A 6 15.76 42.66 13.00
C LEU A 6 14.80 41.64 13.63
N VAL A 7 13.87 41.15 12.82
CA VAL A 7 12.98 40.03 13.14
C VAL A 7 13.79 38.74 13.00
N LEU A 8 14.01 38.02 14.10
CA LEU A 8 14.53 36.65 14.07
C LEU A 8 13.38 35.71 13.71
N VAL A 9 13.43 35.16 12.49
CA VAL A 9 12.69 33.97 12.09
C VAL A 9 13.41 32.77 12.70
N THR A 10 12.78 32.07 13.63
CA THR A 10 13.25 30.77 14.14
C THR A 10 12.94 29.70 13.10
N ILE A 11 13.91 29.40 12.25
CA ILE A 11 13.99 28.14 11.50
C ILE A 11 14.64 27.14 12.47
N GLY A 12 13.85 26.24 13.05
CA GLY A 12 14.38 25.14 13.85
C GLY A 12 14.88 24.03 12.94
N VAL A 13 16.20 23.89 12.84
CA VAL A 13 16.88 22.71 12.29
C VAL A 13 17.49 21.93 13.45
N SER A 14 17.37 20.60 13.34
CA SER A 14 18.29 19.54 13.79
C SER A 14 17.56 18.43 14.55
N PRO A 15 17.38 17.23 13.98
CA PRO A 15 17.18 16.06 14.82
C PRO A 15 18.54 15.71 15.45
N SER A 16 18.62 15.84 16.77
CA SER A 16 19.68 15.22 17.54
C SER A 16 19.58 13.70 17.37
N SER A 17 20.65 13.09 16.87
CA SER A 17 20.84 11.64 16.82
C SER A 17 20.85 11.06 18.23
N SER A 18 19.71 10.50 18.66
CA SER A 18 19.79 9.34 19.56
C SER A 18 20.42 8.23 18.74
N GLN A 19 21.65 7.82 19.07
CA GLN A 19 22.36 6.72 18.41
C GLN A 19 21.45 5.49 18.33
N ALA A 20 20.84 5.28 17.17
CA ALA A 20 20.25 4.01 16.82
C ALA A 20 21.41 3.01 16.75
N LEU A 21 21.32 1.92 17.50
CA LEU A 21 22.25 0.81 17.38
C LEU A 21 22.29 0.35 15.91
N PRO A 22 23.45 -0.06 15.36
CA PRO A 22 23.49 -0.61 14.02
C PRO A 22 22.54 -1.80 13.95
N ILE A 23 21.62 -1.76 13.00
CA ILE A 23 20.67 -2.84 12.77
C ILE A 23 21.46 -4.00 12.18
N GLY A 24 21.28 -5.20 12.72
CA GLY A 24 21.62 -6.46 12.06
C GLY A 24 23.09 -6.86 11.91
N VAL A 25 24.05 -6.06 12.40
CA VAL A 25 25.48 -6.44 12.36
C VAL A 25 25.80 -7.35 13.53
N GLY A 26 25.89 -8.66 13.27
CA GLY A 26 26.17 -9.68 14.29
C GLY A 26 25.03 -9.91 15.30
N THR A 27 23.86 -9.30 15.09
CA THR A 27 22.67 -9.43 15.94
C THR A 27 21.40 -9.55 15.09
N PRO A 28 20.32 -10.18 15.59
CA PRO A 28 19.05 -10.25 14.87
C PRO A 28 18.44 -8.87 14.61
N VAL A 29 17.81 -8.68 13.45
CA VAL A 29 16.95 -7.52 13.19
C VAL A 29 15.64 -7.73 13.93
N GLN A 30 15.34 -6.87 14.90
CA GLN A 30 14.11 -6.95 15.69
C GLN A 30 13.08 -5.96 15.13
N PHE A 31 11.89 -6.48 14.81
CA PHE A 31 10.70 -5.72 14.49
C PHE A 31 9.69 -5.84 15.62
N THR A 32 9.16 -4.72 16.08
CA THR A 32 7.93 -4.66 16.87
C THR A 32 6.81 -4.25 15.93
N LEU A 33 5.79 -5.08 15.77
CA LEU A 33 4.64 -4.70 14.95
C LEU A 33 3.76 -3.73 15.71
N THR A 34 3.41 -2.61 15.08
CA THR A 34 2.65 -1.53 15.71
C THR A 34 1.51 -1.04 14.84
N ASP A 35 0.54 -0.37 15.47
CA ASP A 35 -0.57 0.28 14.76
C ASP A 35 -0.19 1.71 14.30
N ASN A 36 1.09 2.10 14.41
CA ASN A 36 1.56 3.45 14.15
C ASN A 36 1.98 3.64 12.70
N GLN A 37 1.54 4.74 12.11
CA GLN A 37 1.80 5.06 10.71
C GLN A 37 3.29 5.27 10.45
N GLY A 38 3.82 4.65 9.39
CA GLY A 38 5.26 4.68 9.06
C GLY A 38 6.16 3.85 9.97
N ALA A 39 5.61 3.23 11.02
CA ALA A 39 6.33 2.39 11.97
C ALA A 39 5.62 1.05 12.22
N TRP A 40 5.01 0.49 11.18
CA TRP A 40 4.24 -0.75 11.30
C TRP A 40 5.10 -1.95 11.62
N PHE A 41 6.24 -2.10 10.95
CA PHE A 41 7.29 -3.05 11.31
C PHE A 41 8.41 -2.27 11.99
N ASP A 42 8.24 -1.85 13.25
CA ASP A 42 9.15 -0.89 13.90
C ASP A 42 10.47 -1.55 14.33
N THR A 43 11.59 -1.13 13.74
CA THR A 43 12.93 -1.54 14.16
C THR A 43 13.46 -0.79 15.40
N GLY A 44 12.76 0.26 15.84
CA GLY A 44 13.24 1.18 16.87
C GLY A 44 14.05 2.35 16.31
N ALA A 45 14.56 2.23 15.08
CA ALA A 45 15.49 3.15 14.44
C ALA A 45 14.88 3.76 13.18
N THR A 46 15.02 5.07 13.02
CA THR A 46 14.56 5.77 11.82
C THR A 46 15.68 5.83 10.80
N LEU A 47 15.48 5.20 9.64
CA LEU A 47 16.40 5.19 8.50
C LEU A 47 15.67 5.80 7.30
N PHE A 48 16.11 6.98 6.84
CA PHE A 48 15.47 7.72 5.73
C PHE A 48 13.95 7.85 5.85
N GLY A 49 13.50 8.33 7.01
CA GLY A 49 12.10 8.65 7.26
C GLY A 49 11.19 7.45 7.51
N THR A 50 11.71 6.22 7.41
CA THR A 50 10.98 4.99 7.77
C THR A 50 11.60 4.32 8.99
N ARG A 51 10.76 3.67 9.80
CA ARG A 51 11.20 2.77 10.88
C ARG A 51 11.01 1.29 10.52
N SER A 52 10.63 1.03 9.26
CA SER A 52 10.30 -0.30 8.75
C SER A 52 11.43 -0.99 7.98
N LEU A 53 12.61 -0.36 7.97
CA LEU A 53 13.80 -0.84 7.26
C LEU A 53 14.86 -1.32 8.26
N GLY A 54 15.48 -2.46 7.94
CA GLY A 54 16.69 -2.95 8.57
C GLY A 54 17.77 -3.25 7.55
N VAL A 55 19.01 -3.33 8.02
CA VAL A 55 20.15 -3.87 7.27
C VAL A 55 20.74 -4.98 8.12
N ALA A 56 21.23 -6.03 7.48
CA ALA A 56 21.95 -7.12 8.12
C ALA A 56 23.15 -7.51 7.25
N VAL A 57 24.05 -8.33 7.78
CA VAL A 57 25.29 -8.69 7.09
C VAL A 57 25.44 -10.20 7.06
N THR A 58 25.83 -10.71 5.90
CA THR A 58 26.17 -12.12 5.70
C THR A 58 27.32 -12.52 6.62
N PRO A 59 27.15 -13.53 7.50
CA PRO A 59 28.19 -13.89 8.45
C PRO A 59 29.32 -14.62 7.74
N ARG A 60 30.48 -13.99 7.63
CA ARG A 60 31.69 -14.59 7.05
C ARG A 60 32.73 -14.86 8.11
N THR A 61 33.36 -16.03 8.02
CA THR A 61 34.52 -16.35 8.87
C THR A 61 35.60 -15.28 8.71
N LYS A 62 36.29 -14.92 9.80
CA LYS A 62 37.28 -13.82 9.89
C LYS A 62 36.72 -12.39 9.80
N LEU A 63 35.47 -12.19 9.39
CA LEU A 63 34.87 -10.85 9.26
C LEU A 63 33.95 -10.50 10.44
N ALA A 64 33.77 -11.41 11.39
CA ALA A 64 32.85 -11.25 12.53
C ALA A 64 33.14 -10.04 13.43
N SER A 65 34.35 -9.47 13.38
CA SER A 65 34.76 -8.29 14.16
C SER A 65 34.80 -7.00 13.35
N LEU A 66 34.34 -7.00 12.09
CA LEU A 66 34.27 -5.78 11.30
C LEU A 66 33.22 -4.84 11.91
N PRO A 67 33.59 -3.59 12.25
CA PRO A 67 32.61 -2.58 12.60
C PRO A 67 31.86 -2.21 11.32
N LEU A 68 30.68 -2.77 11.12
CA LEU A 68 29.76 -2.33 10.08
C LEU A 68 28.73 -1.43 10.76
N ASP A 69 28.53 -0.24 10.18
CA ASP A 69 27.61 0.75 10.67
C ASP A 69 26.51 0.97 9.63
N THR A 70 25.27 0.71 10.04
CA THR A 70 24.09 0.88 9.18
C THR A 70 24.01 2.29 8.62
N ASP A 71 24.38 3.31 9.40
CA ASP A 71 24.34 4.71 8.95
C ASP A 71 25.29 4.93 7.76
N THR A 72 26.49 4.37 7.85
CA THR A 72 27.49 4.45 6.76
C THR A 72 27.11 3.62 5.52
N LEU A 73 26.55 2.41 5.68
CA LEU A 73 26.07 1.59 4.54
C LEU A 73 24.97 2.30 3.74
N LEU A 74 24.27 3.19 4.41
CA LEU A 74 23.14 3.92 3.92
C LEU A 74 23.51 5.35 3.50
N ASN A 75 24.76 5.77 3.67
CA ASN A 75 25.24 7.14 3.47
C ASN A 75 24.53 8.20 4.33
N GLY A 76 23.96 7.82 5.47
CA GLY A 76 23.32 8.77 6.40
C GLY A 76 24.34 9.70 7.08
N ASP A 77 25.59 9.25 7.22
CA ASP A 77 26.72 10.02 7.76
C ASP A 77 27.26 11.09 6.79
N LEU A 78 27.09 10.88 5.48
CA LEU A 78 27.45 11.86 4.44
C LEU A 78 26.48 13.06 4.39
N GLY A 79 25.39 13.00 5.18
CA GLY A 79 24.44 14.09 5.42
C GLY A 79 23.38 14.27 4.32
N GLY A 80 22.38 15.11 4.59
CA GLY A 80 21.25 15.38 3.67
C GLY A 80 21.61 16.09 2.36
N GLY A 81 22.89 16.39 2.11
CA GLY A 81 23.36 17.02 0.88
C GLY A 81 23.31 16.11 -0.36
N LEU A 82 23.04 14.81 -0.16
CA LEU A 82 22.91 13.82 -1.24
C LEU A 82 21.46 13.49 -1.61
N LEU A 83 20.48 14.01 -0.86
CA LEU A 83 19.06 13.79 -1.13
C LEU A 83 18.56 14.84 -2.11
N ASN A 84 17.77 14.41 -3.11
CA ASN A 84 17.09 15.30 -4.05
C ASN A 84 18.04 16.26 -4.77
N LEU A 85 19.19 15.73 -5.20
CA LEU A 85 20.21 16.49 -5.91
C LEU A 85 19.64 17.13 -7.19
N PRO A 86 19.87 18.43 -7.41
CA PRO A 86 19.35 19.11 -8.59
C PRO A 86 20.09 18.67 -9.85
N LEU A 87 19.38 18.65 -10.98
CA LEU A 87 20.01 18.53 -12.29
C LEU A 87 20.95 19.71 -12.55
N LEU A 88 22.14 19.43 -13.08
CA LEU A 88 23.13 20.42 -13.50
C LEU A 88 23.04 20.60 -15.02
N ASN A 89 22.57 21.77 -15.47
CA ASN A 89 22.32 22.06 -16.89
C ASN A 89 21.35 21.08 -17.58
N GLY A 90 20.46 20.45 -16.82
CA GLY A 90 19.50 19.47 -17.33
C GLY A 90 19.98 18.01 -17.25
N ASP A 91 21.24 17.78 -16.87
CA ASP A 91 21.82 16.44 -16.72
C ASP A 91 21.99 16.08 -15.24
N ALA A 92 21.93 14.78 -14.93
CA ALA A 92 22.26 14.29 -13.60
C ALA A 92 23.75 14.52 -13.29
N PRO A 93 24.10 14.93 -12.06
CA PRO A 93 25.49 15.18 -11.70
C PRO A 93 26.33 13.89 -11.77
N LEU A 94 27.60 14.04 -12.12
CA LEU A 94 28.55 12.92 -12.06
C LEU A 94 28.91 12.65 -10.60
N ILE A 95 29.11 11.37 -10.25
CA ILE A 95 29.49 10.95 -8.89
C ILE A 95 30.70 11.74 -8.35
N GLY A 96 31.75 11.91 -9.16
CA GLY A 96 32.96 12.64 -8.77
C GLY A 96 32.77 14.15 -8.58
N SER A 97 31.62 14.70 -8.99
CA SER A 97 31.28 16.13 -8.88
C SER A 97 30.42 16.46 -7.66
N LEU A 98 29.97 15.45 -6.90
CA LEU A 98 29.05 15.61 -5.77
C LEU A 98 29.68 16.26 -4.52
N GLY A 99 30.99 16.53 -4.54
CA GLY A 99 31.68 17.14 -3.41
C GLY A 99 31.85 16.21 -2.19
N VAL A 100 31.52 14.93 -2.33
CA VAL A 100 31.73 13.87 -1.34
C VAL A 100 32.81 12.89 -1.80
N ASN A 101 33.39 12.16 -0.85
CA ASN A 101 34.36 11.11 -1.19
C ASN A 101 33.64 9.96 -1.94
N VAL A 102 34.15 9.62 -3.13
CA VAL A 102 33.56 8.58 -3.99
C VAL A 102 33.59 7.20 -3.35
N ASN A 103 34.65 6.85 -2.61
CA ASN A 103 34.71 5.57 -1.93
C ASN A 103 33.67 5.47 -0.82
N SER A 104 33.46 6.56 -0.07
CA SER A 104 32.49 6.58 1.00
C SER A 104 31.06 6.49 0.43
N LEU A 105 30.74 7.29 -0.59
CA LEU A 105 29.44 7.23 -1.28
C LEU A 105 29.09 5.82 -1.82
N LEU A 106 30.09 5.12 -2.32
CA LEU A 106 29.91 3.79 -2.95
C LEU A 106 30.18 2.63 -1.97
N ASN A 107 30.30 2.90 -0.67
CA ASN A 107 30.66 1.93 0.38
C ASN A 107 31.95 1.13 0.11
N LEU A 108 32.87 1.67 -0.71
CA LEU A 108 34.12 0.99 -1.07
C LEU A 108 35.14 0.99 0.07
N ASP A 109 35.03 1.91 1.03
CA ASP A 109 35.88 1.91 2.23
C ASP A 109 35.57 0.69 3.13
N GLN A 110 34.31 0.31 3.23
CA GLN A 110 33.88 -0.90 3.93
C GLN A 110 34.29 -2.17 3.18
N LEU A 111 34.10 -2.20 1.86
CA LEU A 111 34.57 -3.31 1.02
C LEU A 111 36.09 -3.51 1.14
N ASN A 112 36.87 -2.43 1.13
CA ASN A 112 38.32 -2.49 1.36
C ASN A 112 38.65 -3.08 2.74
N SER A 113 37.93 -2.65 3.78
CA SER A 113 38.10 -3.17 5.14
C SER A 113 37.77 -4.67 5.23
N ALA A 114 36.72 -5.12 4.54
CA ALA A 114 36.34 -6.51 4.47
C ALA A 114 37.36 -7.38 3.71
N VAL A 115 37.91 -6.87 2.61
CA VAL A 115 39.00 -7.49 1.87
C VAL A 115 40.25 -7.65 2.75
N ASP A 116 40.65 -6.62 3.49
CA ASP A 116 41.77 -6.69 4.42
C ASP A 116 41.52 -7.74 5.53
N ALA A 117 40.32 -7.74 6.12
CA ALA A 117 39.93 -8.71 7.14
C ALA A 117 39.94 -10.17 6.64
N ALA A 118 39.47 -10.42 5.42
CA ALA A 118 39.51 -11.74 4.80
C ALA A 118 40.95 -12.28 4.65
N GLY A 119 41.90 -11.37 4.34
CA GLY A 119 43.33 -11.67 4.25
C GLY A 119 44.01 -11.94 5.60
N GLY A 120 43.44 -11.45 6.69
CA GLY A 120 44.01 -11.54 8.04
C GLY A 120 45.32 -10.76 8.21
N VAL A 121 46.06 -11.02 9.29
CA VAL A 121 47.27 -10.26 9.67
C VAL A 121 48.35 -10.20 8.57
N LEU A 122 48.47 -11.24 7.76
CA LEU A 122 49.42 -11.32 6.65
C LEU A 122 48.77 -11.10 5.27
N GLY A 123 47.54 -10.56 5.24
CA GLY A 123 46.79 -10.31 4.00
C GLY A 123 47.53 -9.40 3.01
N PHE A 124 48.40 -8.53 3.51
CA PHE A 124 49.26 -7.67 2.67
C PHE A 124 50.25 -8.44 1.78
N LEU A 125 50.56 -9.70 2.12
CA LEU A 125 51.40 -10.59 1.31
C LEU A 125 50.58 -11.43 0.31
N ASN A 126 49.25 -11.45 0.44
CA ASN A 126 48.39 -12.26 -0.42
C ASN A 126 48.13 -11.51 -1.75
N PRO A 127 48.55 -12.05 -2.91
CA PRO A 127 48.37 -11.41 -4.20
C PRO A 127 46.91 -11.13 -4.57
N THR A 128 45.98 -11.98 -4.16
CA THR A 128 44.54 -11.81 -4.41
C THR A 128 44.00 -10.61 -3.64
N ILE A 129 44.43 -10.41 -2.39
CA ILE A 129 44.05 -9.25 -1.57
C ILE A 129 44.58 -7.95 -2.20
N GLN A 130 45.86 -7.93 -2.59
CA GLN A 130 46.45 -6.74 -3.24
C GLN A 130 45.82 -6.41 -4.59
N ARG A 131 45.46 -7.45 -5.35
CA ARG A 131 44.73 -7.29 -6.62
C ARG A 131 43.34 -6.70 -6.38
N ALA A 132 42.59 -7.21 -5.39
CA ALA A 132 41.28 -6.68 -5.04
C ALA A 132 41.33 -5.19 -4.69
N LYS A 133 42.26 -4.78 -3.82
CA LYS A 133 42.42 -3.35 -3.42
C LYS A 133 42.74 -2.44 -4.60
N THR A 134 43.59 -2.92 -5.50
CA THR A 134 43.93 -2.18 -6.73
C THR A 134 42.70 -2.02 -7.62
N GLN A 135 41.92 -3.09 -7.79
CA GLN A 135 40.71 -3.10 -8.60
C GLN A 135 39.58 -2.26 -7.98
N ILE A 136 39.46 -2.20 -6.65
CA ILE A 136 38.51 -1.32 -5.94
C ILE A 136 38.84 0.15 -6.22
N ASN A 137 40.12 0.54 -6.15
CA ASN A 137 40.54 1.90 -6.48
C ASN A 137 40.28 2.25 -7.95
N GLN A 138 40.49 1.31 -8.87
CA GLN A 138 40.16 1.48 -10.28
C GLN A 138 38.64 1.62 -10.49
N LEU A 139 37.83 0.85 -9.76
CA LEU A 139 36.37 0.94 -9.83
C LEU A 139 35.90 2.32 -9.37
N SER A 140 36.41 2.80 -8.24
CA SER A 140 36.13 4.15 -7.73
C SER A 140 36.43 5.24 -8.77
N GLN A 141 37.60 5.17 -9.42
CA GLN A 141 37.97 6.11 -10.48
C GLN A 141 37.01 6.03 -11.69
N GLN A 142 36.64 4.83 -12.13
CA GLN A 142 35.74 4.65 -13.27
C GLN A 142 34.33 5.16 -12.96
N LEU A 143 33.80 4.83 -11.78
CA LEU A 143 32.48 5.28 -11.34
C LEU A 143 32.44 6.78 -11.10
N SER A 144 33.54 7.44 -10.73
CA SER A 144 33.55 8.91 -10.55
C SER A 144 33.06 9.71 -11.78
N THR A 145 33.14 9.11 -12.98
CA THR A 145 32.69 9.71 -14.25
C THR A 145 31.27 9.31 -14.68
N VAL A 146 30.57 8.51 -13.87
CA VAL A 146 29.23 8.01 -14.14
C VAL A 146 28.18 8.94 -13.49
N PRO A 147 27.02 9.18 -14.11
CA PRO A 147 25.91 9.89 -13.47
C PRO A 147 25.42 9.14 -12.22
N ASP A 148 25.16 9.87 -11.14
CA ASP A 148 24.67 9.31 -9.88
C ASP A 148 23.32 8.59 -9.98
N SER A 149 22.49 9.02 -10.94
CA SER A 149 21.16 8.47 -11.22
C SER A 149 21.15 7.25 -12.16
N SER A 150 22.31 6.70 -12.53
CA SER A 150 22.39 5.68 -13.59
C SER A 150 22.66 4.27 -13.05
N ALA A 151 21.79 3.32 -13.40
CA ALA A 151 22.05 1.90 -13.22
C ALA A 151 23.16 1.46 -14.20
N THR A 152 24.33 1.11 -13.66
CA THR A 152 25.55 0.89 -14.43
C THR A 152 25.94 -0.58 -14.41
N PRO A 153 25.87 -1.30 -15.54
CA PRO A 153 26.38 -2.66 -15.62
C PRO A 153 27.89 -2.66 -15.35
N LEU A 154 28.36 -3.40 -14.34
CA LEU A 154 29.80 -3.49 -14.06
C LEU A 154 30.57 -4.15 -15.21
N GLY A 155 29.87 -4.94 -16.05
CA GLY A 155 30.37 -5.47 -17.31
C GLY A 155 30.77 -4.42 -18.35
N SER A 156 30.24 -3.20 -18.25
CA SER A 156 30.60 -2.07 -19.12
C SER A 156 31.88 -1.34 -18.67
N LEU A 157 32.32 -1.58 -17.43
CA LEU A 157 33.49 -0.93 -16.84
C LEU A 157 34.74 -1.81 -17.04
N PRO A 158 35.89 -1.26 -17.46
CA PRO A 158 37.09 -2.06 -17.71
C PRO A 158 37.55 -2.92 -16.53
N VAL A 159 37.30 -2.51 -15.28
CA VAL A 159 37.70 -3.30 -14.09
C VAL A 159 36.55 -4.15 -13.50
N GLY A 160 35.30 -3.89 -13.87
CA GLY A 160 34.14 -4.31 -13.08
C GLY A 160 34.03 -5.84 -12.91
N LEU A 161 34.04 -6.60 -14.01
CA LEU A 161 33.96 -8.08 -13.93
C LEU A 161 35.22 -8.71 -13.35
N ASP A 162 36.38 -8.10 -13.58
CA ASP A 162 37.65 -8.58 -13.03
C ASP A 162 37.70 -8.40 -11.52
N LEU A 163 37.15 -7.30 -10.99
CA LEU A 163 36.97 -7.10 -9.56
C LEU A 163 36.03 -8.15 -8.99
N MET A 164 34.84 -8.34 -9.58
CA MET A 164 33.86 -9.31 -9.07
C MET A 164 34.42 -10.74 -9.05
N ARG A 165 35.24 -11.12 -10.04
CA ARG A 165 35.97 -12.40 -10.05
C ARG A 165 36.97 -12.48 -8.91
N THR A 166 37.77 -11.43 -8.69
CA THR A 166 38.73 -11.39 -7.59
C THR A 166 38.02 -11.43 -6.23
N LEU A 167 36.92 -10.69 -6.04
CA LEU A 167 36.14 -10.70 -4.80
C LEU A 167 35.57 -12.09 -4.49
N LYS A 168 35.17 -12.85 -5.50
CA LYS A 168 34.80 -14.26 -5.33
C LYS A 168 35.97 -15.12 -4.81
N GLU A 169 37.19 -14.87 -5.27
CA GLU A 169 38.39 -15.53 -4.71
C GLU A 169 38.66 -15.10 -3.27
N VAL A 170 38.48 -13.81 -2.95
CA VAL A 170 38.60 -13.30 -1.57
C VAL A 170 37.56 -13.95 -0.66
N ALA A 171 36.31 -14.09 -1.12
CA ALA A 171 35.23 -14.74 -0.39
C ALA A 171 35.55 -16.20 -0.05
N ALA A 172 36.34 -16.90 -0.87
CA ALA A 172 36.79 -18.26 -0.55
C ALA A 172 37.79 -18.30 0.62
N LEU A 173 38.46 -17.19 0.94
CA LEU A 173 39.34 -17.06 2.11
C LEU A 173 38.55 -16.81 3.41
N ALA A 174 37.30 -16.39 3.28
CA ALA A 174 36.37 -16.02 4.34
C ALA A 174 34.96 -16.60 4.04
N PRO A 175 34.82 -17.94 4.01
CA PRO A 175 33.54 -18.58 3.71
C PRO A 175 32.44 -18.16 4.69
N THR A 176 31.20 -18.22 4.22
CA THR A 176 29.98 -17.96 5.01
C THR A 176 29.83 -19.00 6.13
N ASP A 177 29.42 -18.56 7.32
CA ASP A 177 29.05 -19.41 8.45
C ASP A 177 27.55 -19.28 8.72
N LEU A 178 26.75 -20.15 8.09
CA LEU A 178 25.30 -20.15 8.22
C LEU A 178 24.78 -20.49 9.62
N SER A 179 25.63 -21.02 10.52
CA SER A 179 25.25 -21.21 11.92
C SER A 179 25.04 -19.88 12.66
N LEU A 180 25.59 -18.80 12.10
CA LEU A 180 25.48 -17.43 12.58
C LEU A 180 24.60 -16.56 11.67
N ALA A 181 23.79 -17.17 10.78
CA ALA A 181 22.90 -16.43 9.89
C ALA A 181 22.01 -15.45 10.70
N PRO A 182 21.91 -14.18 10.28
CA PRO A 182 21.04 -13.25 10.95
C PRO A 182 19.59 -13.71 10.87
N LYS A 183 18.78 -13.22 11.81
CA LYS A 183 17.34 -13.47 11.84
C LYS A 183 16.61 -12.14 11.79
N ALA A 184 15.48 -12.12 11.10
CA ALA A 184 14.44 -11.14 11.35
C ALA A 184 13.49 -11.70 12.41
N LYS A 185 13.28 -10.97 13.50
CA LYS A 185 12.37 -11.34 14.59
C LYS A 185 11.21 -10.38 14.62
N PHE A 186 10.00 -10.90 14.74
CA PHE A 186 8.77 -10.13 14.71
C PHE A 186 8.02 -10.32 16.02
N ALA A 187 7.73 -9.23 16.73
CA ALA A 187 6.99 -9.25 17.97
C ALA A 187 5.66 -8.51 17.80
N VAL A 188 4.56 -9.17 18.13
CA VAL A 188 3.20 -8.61 18.15
C VAL A 188 2.69 -8.66 19.59
N ALA A 189 2.53 -7.51 20.22
CA ALA A 189 2.02 -7.42 21.59
C ALA A 189 1.41 -6.04 21.89
N ALA A 190 0.47 -6.03 22.83
CA ALA A 190 -0.03 -4.79 23.43
C ALA A 190 1.07 -4.12 24.28
N PRO A 191 1.11 -2.78 24.36
CA PRO A 191 0.19 -1.81 23.74
C PRO A 191 0.56 -1.39 22.31
N ALA A 192 1.67 -1.88 21.76
CA ALA A 192 2.16 -1.50 20.44
C ALA A 192 1.17 -1.87 19.33
N ALA A 193 0.66 -3.09 19.38
CA ALA A 193 -0.45 -3.58 18.57
C ALA A 193 -1.65 -3.96 19.45
N ALA A 194 -2.84 -3.45 19.12
CA ALA A 194 -4.06 -3.76 19.85
C ALA A 194 -4.75 -5.07 19.39
N SER A 195 -4.44 -5.54 18.18
CA SER A 195 -4.99 -6.75 17.58
C SER A 195 -3.89 -7.68 17.02
N ALA A 196 -4.30 -8.79 16.42
CA ALA A 196 -3.37 -9.78 15.88
C ALA A 196 -2.87 -9.36 14.50
N HIS A 197 -1.61 -9.66 14.21
CA HIS A 197 -0.98 -9.34 12.93
C HIS A 197 -0.49 -10.61 12.24
N SER A 198 -0.01 -10.49 11.01
CA SER A 198 0.68 -11.57 10.31
C SER A 198 1.98 -11.07 9.68
N VAL A 199 2.85 -12.01 9.32
CA VAL A 199 4.11 -11.77 8.64
C VAL A 199 4.20 -12.75 7.49
N THR A 200 4.21 -12.22 6.27
CA THR A 200 4.25 -12.99 5.04
C THR A 200 5.29 -12.42 4.11
N SER A 201 6.19 -13.28 3.62
CA SER A 201 7.22 -12.89 2.67
C SER A 201 6.61 -12.39 1.37
N LEU A 202 7.04 -11.19 0.97
CA LEU A 202 6.76 -10.58 -0.32
C LEU A 202 7.94 -10.72 -1.27
N ILE A 203 9.17 -10.55 -0.77
CA ILE A 203 10.40 -10.67 -1.53
C ILE A 203 11.41 -11.46 -0.69
N TRP A 204 12.12 -12.41 -1.30
CA TRP A 204 13.26 -13.07 -0.68
C TRP A 204 14.22 -13.63 -1.73
N PRO A 205 15.53 -13.75 -1.43
CA PRO A 205 16.50 -14.33 -2.37
C PRO A 205 16.20 -15.79 -2.69
N VAL A 206 16.48 -16.21 -3.93
CA VAL A 206 16.46 -17.62 -4.32
C VAL A 206 17.49 -18.39 -3.48
N GLY A 207 17.04 -19.43 -2.77
CA GLY A 207 17.84 -20.20 -1.82
C GLY A 207 17.40 -20.00 -0.36
N ALA A 208 16.85 -18.83 -0.05
CA ALA A 208 16.24 -18.55 1.25
C ALA A 208 14.81 -19.13 1.35
N GLN A 209 14.35 -19.34 2.59
CA GLN A 209 12.99 -19.84 2.86
C GLN A 209 12.05 -18.66 3.18
N PRO A 210 10.85 -18.61 2.58
CA PRO A 210 9.85 -17.62 2.96
C PRO A 210 9.25 -17.95 4.32
N ILE A 211 8.69 -16.93 4.97
CA ILE A 211 7.72 -17.10 6.05
C ILE A 211 6.34 -16.79 5.50
N ASP A 212 5.37 -17.67 5.73
CA ASP A 212 3.98 -17.43 5.42
C ASP A 212 3.12 -17.97 6.57
N GLN A 213 2.50 -17.07 7.32
CA GLN A 213 1.71 -17.46 8.48
C GLN A 213 0.29 -17.85 8.06
N ASN A 214 -0.14 -19.02 8.52
CA ASN A 214 -1.47 -19.56 8.25
C ASN A 214 -2.59 -18.90 9.06
N SER A 215 -2.27 -18.01 10.00
CA SER A 215 -3.23 -17.25 10.80
C SER A 215 -2.58 -15.97 11.33
N ALA A 216 -3.39 -14.97 11.67
CA ALA A 216 -2.91 -13.87 12.50
C ALA A 216 -2.45 -14.38 13.88
N PHE A 217 -1.53 -13.67 14.53
CA PHE A 217 -0.93 -14.06 15.80
C PHE A 217 -0.69 -12.87 16.74
N ILE A 218 -0.64 -13.20 18.03
CA ILE A 218 -0.03 -12.38 19.09
C ILE A 218 1.13 -13.20 19.65
N GLY A 219 2.31 -12.61 19.79
CA GLY A 219 3.52 -13.30 20.22
C GLY A 219 4.71 -13.01 19.32
N ASN A 220 5.56 -14.02 19.10
CA ASN A 220 6.80 -13.86 18.34
C ASN A 220 6.84 -14.81 17.14
N ALA A 221 7.41 -14.31 16.04
CA ALA A 221 7.78 -15.09 14.87
C ALA A 221 9.22 -14.74 14.44
N GLU A 222 9.85 -15.60 13.65
CA GLU A 222 11.18 -15.32 13.11
C GLU A 222 11.36 -15.88 11.70
N ALA A 223 12.18 -15.21 10.90
CA ALA A 223 12.63 -15.66 9.60
C ALA A 223 14.16 -15.70 9.58
N ASN A 224 14.73 -16.78 9.01
CA ASN A 224 16.17 -16.89 8.81
C ASN A 224 16.58 -16.13 7.56
N LEU A 225 17.66 -15.37 7.66
CA LEU A 225 18.20 -14.57 6.56
C LEU A 225 19.49 -15.23 6.07
N THR A 226 19.35 -16.28 5.27
CA THR A 226 20.44 -17.23 4.94
C THR A 226 21.22 -16.87 3.69
N GLU A 227 20.64 -16.06 2.81
CA GLU A 227 21.25 -15.60 1.56
C GLU A 227 21.41 -14.07 1.59
N PRO A 228 22.45 -13.51 0.97
CA PRO A 228 22.50 -12.07 0.72
C PRO A 228 21.35 -11.65 -0.22
N GLY A 229 20.80 -10.47 0.04
CA GLY A 229 19.78 -9.87 -0.80
C GLY A 229 18.64 -9.17 -0.07
N LEU A 230 17.64 -8.77 -0.84
CA LEU A 230 16.45 -8.09 -0.33
C LEU A 230 15.42 -9.09 0.23
N TYR A 231 15.03 -8.87 1.47
CA TYR A 231 13.90 -9.53 2.14
C TYR A 231 12.84 -8.50 2.45
N ALA A 232 11.60 -8.78 2.08
CA ALA A 232 10.45 -7.92 2.40
C ALA A 232 9.27 -8.76 2.88
N TRP A 233 8.48 -8.19 3.80
CA TRP A 233 7.29 -8.82 4.36
C TRP A 233 6.12 -7.85 4.40
N ALA A 234 4.91 -8.42 4.44
CA ALA A 234 3.67 -7.70 4.72
C ALA A 234 2.81 -8.41 5.74
N CYS A 235 1.91 -7.66 6.38
CA CYS A 235 0.76 -8.21 7.08
C CYS A 235 -0.35 -8.52 6.08
N LYS A 236 -0.79 -9.79 5.98
CA LYS A 236 -1.95 -10.18 5.15
C LYS A 236 -3.27 -9.59 5.68
N ILE A 237 -3.36 -9.33 6.98
CA ILE A 237 -4.52 -8.66 7.58
C ILE A 237 -4.53 -7.18 7.17
N HIS A 238 -3.37 -6.51 7.22
CA HIS A 238 -3.23 -5.08 6.90
C HIS A 238 -2.16 -4.88 5.80
N PRO A 239 -2.49 -5.06 4.50
CA PRO A 239 -1.49 -5.23 3.42
C PRO A 239 -0.60 -4.02 3.10
N TYR A 240 -0.79 -2.88 3.77
CA TYR A 240 0.12 -1.74 3.69
C TYR A 240 1.16 -1.72 4.81
N MET A 241 1.04 -2.59 5.82
CA MET A 241 2.09 -2.76 6.82
C MET A 241 3.21 -3.54 6.17
N LEU A 242 4.32 -2.86 5.88
CA LEU A 242 5.48 -3.43 5.20
C LEU A 242 6.70 -3.36 6.10
N GLY A 243 7.57 -4.36 6.01
CA GLY A 243 8.90 -4.37 6.62
C GLY A 243 9.93 -4.93 5.65
N ALA A 244 11.17 -4.44 5.69
CA ALA A 244 12.24 -4.90 4.81
C ALA A 244 13.58 -5.02 5.53
N VAL A 245 14.39 -5.99 5.11
CA VAL A 245 15.80 -6.12 5.48
C VAL A 245 16.62 -6.36 4.21
N VAL A 246 17.69 -5.57 4.05
CA VAL A 246 18.75 -5.89 3.07
C VAL A 246 19.84 -6.66 3.80
N VAL A 247 20.15 -7.86 3.35
CA VAL A 247 21.25 -8.67 3.87
C VAL A 247 22.45 -8.49 2.95
N ASP A 248 23.38 -7.64 3.37
CA ASP A 248 24.54 -7.29 2.58
C ASP A 248 25.62 -8.39 2.63
N ASP A 249 26.35 -8.58 1.53
CA ASP A 249 27.60 -9.33 1.53
C ASP A 249 28.77 -8.34 1.63
N PRO A 250 29.54 -8.32 2.72
CA PRO A 250 30.59 -7.32 2.90
C PRO A 250 31.73 -7.44 1.87
N LEU A 251 31.76 -8.50 1.06
CA LEU A 251 32.69 -8.70 -0.05
C LEU A 251 32.08 -8.38 -1.43
N THR A 252 31.04 -7.56 -1.49
CA THR A 252 30.50 -6.95 -2.71
C THR A 252 30.49 -5.42 -2.66
N PRO A 253 30.52 -4.71 -3.82
CA PRO A 253 30.42 -3.26 -3.82
C PRO A 253 28.97 -2.79 -3.67
N GLY A 254 28.68 -2.00 -2.64
CA GLY A 254 27.31 -1.53 -2.34
C GLY A 254 26.44 -2.59 -1.66
N LEU A 255 25.23 -2.20 -1.28
CA LEU A 255 24.25 -3.07 -0.64
C LEU A 255 23.74 -4.13 -1.62
N ASP A 256 24.01 -5.40 -1.36
CA ASP A 256 23.62 -6.51 -2.23
C ASP A 256 22.10 -6.81 -2.14
N PHE A 257 21.38 -6.65 -3.25
CA PHE A 257 19.98 -7.06 -3.39
C PHE A 257 19.82 -8.54 -3.77
N GLY A 258 20.91 -9.25 -3.99
CA GLY A 258 20.95 -10.65 -4.39
C GLY A 258 20.75 -10.81 -5.89
N LYS A 259 21.08 -11.97 -6.44
CA LYS A 259 21.03 -12.20 -7.90
C LYS A 259 19.62 -12.36 -8.45
N LYS A 260 18.84 -13.21 -7.79
CA LYS A 260 17.48 -13.58 -8.16
C LYS A 260 16.62 -13.57 -6.92
N LEU A 261 15.42 -13.04 -7.08
CA LEU A 261 14.45 -12.86 -6.02
C LEU A 261 13.19 -13.65 -6.36
N ASN A 262 12.67 -14.36 -5.37
CA ASN A 262 11.28 -14.76 -5.36
C ASN A 262 10.45 -13.51 -5.01
N VAL A 263 9.43 -13.21 -5.82
CA VAL A 263 8.49 -12.13 -5.55
C VAL A 263 7.09 -12.74 -5.48
N ASN A 264 6.40 -12.52 -4.37
CA ASN A 264 5.13 -13.16 -4.03
C ASN A 264 3.94 -12.47 -4.69
N VAL A 265 3.94 -12.44 -6.02
CA VAL A 265 2.86 -11.92 -6.86
C VAL A 265 2.55 -12.94 -7.95
N LYS A 266 1.31 -12.96 -8.44
CA LYS A 266 0.85 -13.87 -9.52
C LYS A 266 1.14 -15.36 -9.25
N GLY A 267 1.03 -15.80 -7.99
CA GLY A 267 1.31 -17.18 -7.60
C GLY A 267 2.80 -17.47 -7.36
N GLY A 268 3.63 -16.43 -7.29
CA GLY A 268 5.08 -16.53 -7.07
C GLY A 268 5.86 -16.52 -8.38
N ILE A 269 6.71 -15.51 -8.54
CA ILE A 269 7.61 -15.38 -9.69
C ILE A 269 9.07 -15.34 -9.22
N VAL A 270 9.98 -15.77 -10.10
CA VAL A 270 11.42 -15.60 -9.90
C VAL A 270 11.94 -14.61 -10.93
N VAL A 271 12.54 -13.52 -10.46
CA VAL A 271 13.05 -12.44 -11.31
C VAL A 271 14.47 -12.05 -10.91
N PRO A 272 15.28 -11.50 -11.82
CA PRO A 272 16.53 -10.83 -11.44
C PRO A 272 16.23 -9.67 -10.47
N SER A 273 17.17 -9.31 -9.59
CA SER A 273 16.94 -8.19 -8.66
C SER A 273 16.79 -6.84 -9.36
N SER A 274 17.35 -6.68 -10.55
CA SER A 274 17.14 -5.49 -11.38
C SER A 274 15.78 -5.44 -12.10
N ALA A 275 14.91 -6.42 -11.89
CA ALA A 275 13.61 -6.46 -12.55
C ALA A 275 12.74 -5.26 -12.16
N ASP A 276 11.99 -4.73 -13.13
CA ASP A 276 11.16 -3.55 -12.92
C ASP A 276 10.14 -3.72 -11.78
N VAL A 277 9.54 -4.90 -11.64
CA VAL A 277 8.62 -5.19 -10.52
C VAL A 277 9.28 -5.07 -9.15
N VAL A 278 10.57 -5.38 -9.02
CA VAL A 278 11.32 -5.21 -7.76
C VAL A 278 11.46 -3.71 -7.49
N GLN A 279 11.81 -2.92 -8.51
CA GLN A 279 11.94 -1.46 -8.39
C GLN A 279 10.62 -0.79 -8.00
N GLU A 280 9.51 -1.18 -8.65
CA GLU A 280 8.17 -0.72 -8.30
C GLU A 280 7.84 -1.03 -6.83
N LEU A 281 8.09 -2.24 -6.36
CA LEU A 281 7.80 -2.64 -4.98
C LEU A 281 8.69 -1.93 -3.94
N VAL A 282 9.97 -1.73 -4.22
CA VAL A 282 10.88 -0.97 -3.33
C VAL A 282 10.49 0.50 -3.29
N GLN A 283 10.11 1.11 -4.42
CA GLN A 283 9.59 2.47 -4.42
C GLN A 283 8.29 2.58 -3.60
N LYS A 284 7.37 1.62 -3.74
CA LYS A 284 6.14 1.59 -2.93
C LYS A 284 6.44 1.42 -1.46
N PHE A 285 7.41 0.59 -1.08
CA PHE A 285 7.82 0.43 0.30
C PHE A 285 8.16 1.79 0.94
N PHE A 286 8.96 2.63 0.27
CA PHE A 286 9.30 3.96 0.79
C PHE A 286 8.13 4.95 0.73
N ARG A 287 7.32 4.94 -0.34
CA ARG A 287 6.12 5.80 -0.38
C ARG A 287 5.11 5.46 0.72
N ILE A 288 5.00 4.19 1.09
CA ILE A 288 4.05 3.71 2.10
C ILE A 288 4.60 3.98 3.50
N THR A 289 5.85 3.59 3.76
CA THR A 289 6.44 3.56 5.12
C THR A 289 7.15 4.85 5.54
N THR A 290 7.31 5.82 4.64
CA THR A 290 7.85 7.15 4.96
C THR A 290 6.75 8.20 4.80
N PRO A 291 6.08 8.64 5.89
CA PRO A 291 5.00 9.62 5.80
C PRO A 291 5.40 10.97 5.18
N ASP A 292 6.68 11.36 5.26
CA ASP A 292 7.20 12.56 4.59
C ASP A 292 7.11 12.47 3.06
N ASN A 293 7.03 11.26 2.50
CA ASN A 293 6.87 11.02 1.07
C ASN A 293 5.40 11.06 0.62
N TRP A 294 4.43 11.27 1.51
CA TRP A 294 3.02 11.36 1.15
C TRP A 294 2.69 12.69 0.44
N GLN A 295 1.70 12.65 -0.45
CA GLN A 295 1.35 13.79 -1.28
C GLN A 295 0.38 14.73 -0.55
N VAL A 296 0.86 15.93 -0.22
CA VAL A 296 0.02 16.97 0.43
C VAL A 296 -0.39 18.01 -0.60
N TYR A 297 -1.66 17.96 -1.02
CA TYR A 297 -2.28 18.92 -1.92
C TYR A 297 -2.87 20.11 -1.16
N SER A 298 -3.22 21.16 -1.89
CA SER A 298 -4.01 22.29 -1.40
C SER A 298 -5.12 22.64 -2.38
N ASN A 299 -6.26 23.12 -1.88
CA ASN A 299 -7.33 23.64 -2.74
C ASN A 299 -6.96 24.98 -3.42
N THR A 300 -5.98 25.72 -2.89
CA THR A 300 -5.72 27.11 -3.31
C THR A 300 -4.29 27.37 -3.78
N GLN A 301 -3.36 26.47 -3.47
CA GLN A 301 -1.94 26.65 -3.75
C GLN A 301 -1.38 25.43 -4.47
N THR A 302 -0.45 25.67 -5.38
CA THR A 302 0.45 24.62 -5.84
C THR A 302 1.41 24.22 -4.72
N LYS A 303 1.83 22.96 -4.69
CA LYS A 303 2.80 22.43 -3.73
C LYS A 303 3.89 21.70 -4.47
N ASN A 304 5.13 21.82 -4.01
CA ASN A 304 6.20 20.96 -4.52
C ASN A 304 6.18 19.67 -3.72
N TRP A 305 6.24 18.54 -4.43
CA TRP A 305 6.33 17.24 -3.81
C TRP A 305 7.50 16.49 -4.43
N ASN A 306 8.52 16.28 -3.61
CA ASN A 306 9.76 15.63 -3.99
C ASN A 306 10.07 14.57 -2.94
N PRO A 307 9.61 13.33 -3.12
CA PRO A 307 9.91 12.25 -2.19
C PRO A 307 11.42 12.00 -2.14
N TYR A 308 11.89 11.36 -1.07
CA TYR A 308 13.29 10.98 -0.95
C TYR A 308 13.43 9.50 -0.57
N TYR A 309 14.57 8.94 -0.95
CA TYR A 309 14.96 7.55 -0.71
C TYR A 309 16.37 7.53 -0.09
N PRO A 310 16.85 6.38 0.42
CA PRO A 310 18.24 6.26 0.81
C PRO A 310 19.16 6.63 -0.36
N PRO A 311 20.16 7.52 -0.23
CA PRO A 311 21.17 7.77 -1.25
C PRO A 311 22.25 6.68 -1.19
N ALA A 312 21.84 5.43 -0.99
CA ALA A 312 22.72 4.29 -0.79
C ALA A 312 23.09 3.64 -2.13
N PRO A 313 24.32 3.11 -2.27
CA PRO A 313 24.73 2.35 -3.44
C PRO A 313 24.12 0.95 -3.37
N ILE A 314 23.39 0.55 -4.41
CA ILE A 314 22.73 -0.77 -4.48
C ILE A 314 23.38 -1.62 -5.56
N LEU A 315 23.74 -2.85 -5.21
CA LEU A 315 24.17 -3.87 -6.16
C LEU A 315 22.99 -4.76 -6.52
N GLU A 316 22.67 -4.78 -7.80
CA GLU A 316 21.64 -5.64 -8.38
C GLU A 316 22.25 -6.50 -9.49
N TYR A 317 21.44 -7.38 -10.06
CA TYR A 317 21.85 -8.27 -11.14
C TYR A 317 20.79 -8.31 -12.23
N ASP A 318 21.23 -8.34 -13.48
CA ASP A 318 20.35 -8.45 -14.65
C ASP A 318 19.86 -9.90 -14.90
N ALA A 319 19.06 -10.09 -15.95
CA ALA A 319 18.52 -11.40 -16.32
C ALA A 319 19.60 -12.45 -16.65
N ASN A 320 20.83 -12.01 -17.00
CA ASN A 320 22.00 -12.86 -17.25
C ASN A 320 22.89 -13.00 -16.00
N GLU A 321 22.39 -12.60 -14.84
CA GLU A 321 23.10 -12.54 -13.56
C GLU A 321 24.39 -11.70 -13.61
N GLN A 322 24.45 -10.70 -14.51
CA GLN A 322 25.54 -9.75 -14.55
C GLN A 322 25.29 -8.62 -13.53
N PRO A 323 26.31 -8.22 -12.76
CA PRO A 323 26.15 -7.22 -11.72
C PRO A 323 25.95 -5.82 -12.31
N VAL A 324 25.02 -5.08 -11.71
CA VAL A 324 24.63 -3.70 -12.04
C VAL A 324 24.69 -2.89 -10.75
N ILE A 325 25.44 -1.80 -10.74
CA ILE A 325 25.51 -0.89 -9.58
C ILE A 325 24.59 0.32 -9.83
N ILE A 326 23.73 0.62 -8.86
CA ILE A 326 23.03 1.89 -8.74
C ILE A 326 23.82 2.73 -7.73
N PRO A 327 24.47 3.83 -8.13
CA PRO A 327 25.28 4.62 -7.21
C PRO A 327 24.51 5.30 -6.07
N SER A 328 23.32 5.83 -6.38
CA SER A 328 22.43 6.47 -5.43
C SER A 328 21.00 6.06 -5.75
N LEU A 329 20.35 5.32 -4.85
CA LEU A 329 18.97 4.89 -5.04
C LEU A 329 18.02 6.10 -5.12
N ASP A 330 18.26 7.16 -4.33
CA ASP A 330 17.52 8.43 -4.39
C ASP A 330 17.57 9.07 -5.79
N ALA A 331 18.76 9.29 -6.34
CA ALA A 331 18.93 9.88 -7.65
C ALA A 331 18.33 8.99 -8.76
N TYR A 332 18.54 7.67 -8.66
CA TYR A 332 17.99 6.69 -9.60
C TYR A 332 16.46 6.70 -9.62
N TYR A 333 15.80 6.69 -8.45
CA TYR A 333 14.34 6.68 -8.37
C TYR A 333 13.72 8.02 -8.75
N ASN A 334 14.37 9.13 -8.41
CA ASN A 334 13.94 10.44 -8.88
C ASN A 334 13.91 10.52 -10.42
N SER A 335 14.91 9.91 -11.08
CA SER A 335 14.95 9.82 -12.55
C SER A 335 13.95 8.79 -13.10
N LYS A 336 13.97 7.55 -12.60
CA LYS A 336 13.17 6.42 -13.10
C LYS A 336 11.66 6.66 -12.99
N PHE A 337 11.20 7.21 -11.86
CA PHE A 337 9.79 7.42 -11.58
C PHE A 337 9.32 8.85 -11.84
N ASN A 338 10.19 9.69 -12.43
CA ASN A 338 9.90 11.10 -12.70
C ASN A 338 9.37 11.84 -11.47
N GLU A 339 10.07 11.68 -10.34
CA GLU A 339 9.71 12.33 -9.08
C GLU A 339 10.05 13.83 -9.10
N GLY A 340 9.70 14.55 -8.03
CA GLY A 340 9.95 15.99 -7.95
C GLY A 340 8.96 16.81 -8.78
N VAL A 341 7.67 16.54 -8.60
CA VAL A 341 6.60 17.19 -9.35
C VAL A 341 5.96 18.34 -8.59
N THR A 342 5.38 19.29 -9.33
CA THR A 342 4.47 20.29 -8.76
C THR A 342 3.07 19.72 -8.68
N LEU A 343 2.56 19.54 -7.47
CA LEU A 343 1.17 19.22 -7.21
C LEU A 343 0.31 20.48 -7.51
N PRO A 344 -0.67 20.39 -8.42
CA PRO A 344 -1.52 21.53 -8.73
C PRO A 344 -2.45 21.88 -7.56
N ALA A 345 -2.87 23.15 -7.50
CA ALA A 345 -4.00 23.52 -6.66
C ALA A 345 -5.27 22.80 -7.14
N LEU A 346 -6.00 22.19 -6.22
CA LEU A 346 -7.21 21.42 -6.51
C LEU A 346 -8.43 22.34 -6.56
N THR A 347 -8.60 23.07 -7.66
CA THR A 347 -9.69 24.05 -7.84
C THR A 347 -10.88 23.52 -8.66
N GLN A 348 -10.72 22.40 -9.36
CA GLN A 348 -11.77 21.84 -10.20
C GLN A 348 -12.78 21.04 -9.35
N ARG A 349 -14.05 21.44 -9.41
CA ARG A 349 -15.18 20.69 -8.85
C ARG A 349 -16.08 20.19 -10.00
N PRO A 350 -16.84 19.11 -9.79
CA PRO A 350 -17.86 18.69 -10.74
C PRO A 350 -18.85 19.83 -11.00
N SER A 351 -19.20 20.05 -12.27
CA SER A 351 -20.14 21.11 -12.69
C SER A 351 -21.58 20.80 -12.27
N VAL A 352 -21.91 19.52 -12.11
CA VAL A 352 -23.17 19.03 -11.56
C VAL A 352 -22.90 18.55 -10.13
N PRO A 353 -23.64 19.05 -9.13
CA PRO A 353 -23.50 18.59 -7.75
C PRO A 353 -23.86 17.10 -7.58
N GLY A 354 -23.30 16.46 -6.55
CA GLY A 354 -23.83 15.19 -6.05
C GLY A 354 -25.15 15.37 -5.29
N VAL A 355 -25.72 14.27 -4.81
CA VAL A 355 -26.86 14.27 -3.89
C VAL A 355 -26.40 13.84 -2.51
N GLY A 356 -26.78 14.60 -1.48
CA GLY A 356 -26.53 14.26 -0.08
C GLY A 356 -25.10 14.58 0.38
N GLU A 357 -24.42 13.58 0.94
CA GLU A 357 -23.10 13.70 1.56
C GLU A 357 -22.23 12.47 1.29
N LEU A 358 -20.94 12.60 1.62
CA LEU A 358 -19.95 11.55 1.50
C LEU A 358 -19.17 11.44 2.80
N TRP A 359 -18.96 10.23 3.29
CA TRP A 359 -18.06 9.93 4.39
C TRP A 359 -16.81 9.23 3.89
N VAL A 360 -15.65 9.65 4.38
CA VAL A 360 -14.34 9.08 4.06
C VAL A 360 -13.58 8.79 5.35
N ASP A 361 -13.09 7.56 5.50
CA ASP A 361 -12.21 7.21 6.61
C ASP A 361 -10.84 7.80 6.38
N THR A 362 -10.55 8.90 7.08
CA THR A 362 -9.23 9.51 7.16
C THR A 362 -8.39 8.76 8.20
N GLN A 363 -8.15 7.48 7.91
CA GLN A 363 -7.58 6.48 8.82
C GLN A 363 -6.21 6.87 9.43
N MET A 364 -5.41 7.68 8.72
CA MET A 364 -4.05 8.02 9.16
C MET A 364 -3.99 9.30 10.00
N GLU A 365 -5.07 10.08 10.07
CA GLU A 365 -5.10 11.35 10.81
C GLU A 365 -4.74 11.16 12.29
N GLN A 366 -3.92 12.06 12.81
CA GLN A 366 -3.57 12.10 14.23
C GLN A 366 -4.35 13.20 14.94
N TYR A 367 -4.73 12.95 16.18
CA TYR A 367 -5.50 13.86 17.01
C TYR A 367 -4.90 13.99 18.41
N ALA A 368 -5.05 15.15 19.02
CA ALA A 368 -4.42 15.49 20.30
C ALA A 368 -4.89 14.60 21.48
N GLY A 369 -6.16 14.21 21.49
CA GLY A 369 -6.76 13.36 22.53
C GLY A 369 -6.61 11.86 22.29
N LYS A 370 -5.86 11.44 21.26
CA LYS A 370 -5.72 10.03 20.85
C LYS A 370 -4.26 9.59 20.84
N VAL A 371 -4.05 8.32 21.15
CA VAL A 371 -2.77 7.64 20.91
C VAL A 371 -2.82 6.74 19.67
N LYS A 372 -4.01 6.47 19.13
CA LYS A 372 -4.21 5.74 17.88
C LYS A 372 -4.77 6.66 16.79
N SER A 373 -4.44 6.38 15.54
CA SER A 373 -4.81 7.21 14.40
C SER A 373 -6.25 7.00 13.94
N GLY A 374 -6.77 8.02 13.26
CA GLY A 374 -7.88 7.95 12.34
C GLY A 374 -9.18 8.60 12.81
N ALA A 375 -10.00 8.98 11.83
CA ALA A 375 -11.32 9.57 12.02
C ALA A 375 -12.21 9.28 10.80
N ALA A 376 -13.49 9.59 10.92
CA ALA A 376 -14.41 9.67 9.79
C ALA A 376 -14.60 11.14 9.38
N THR A 377 -14.34 11.47 8.12
CA THR A 377 -14.47 12.81 7.54
C THR A 377 -15.72 12.89 6.66
N LYS A 378 -16.60 13.85 6.93
CA LYS A 378 -17.79 14.13 6.12
C LYS A 378 -17.51 15.26 5.12
N VAL A 379 -17.88 15.02 3.88
CA VAL A 379 -17.89 15.98 2.77
C VAL A 379 -19.34 16.21 2.33
N ASP A 380 -19.74 17.48 2.19
CA ASP A 380 -20.96 17.84 1.47
C ASP A 380 -20.65 17.86 -0.03
N VAL A 381 -21.30 16.94 -0.77
CA VAL A 381 -21.06 16.77 -2.22
C VAL A 381 -21.91 17.71 -3.07
N GLN A 382 -22.73 18.54 -2.45
CA GLN A 382 -23.52 19.57 -3.13
C GLN A 382 -22.74 20.87 -3.30
N ASN A 383 -21.91 21.22 -2.32
CA ASN A 383 -21.09 22.44 -2.29
C ASN A 383 -19.58 22.17 -2.25
N TRP A 384 -19.17 20.91 -2.07
CA TRP A 384 -17.78 20.44 -2.00
C TRP A 384 -16.98 21.01 -0.82
N THR A 385 -17.58 20.99 0.38
CA THR A 385 -16.94 21.38 1.64
C THR A 385 -16.71 20.19 2.57
N VAL A 386 -15.65 20.25 3.38
CA VAL A 386 -15.43 19.31 4.50
C VAL A 386 -16.18 19.84 5.72
N ASP A 387 -17.31 19.22 6.03
CA ASP A 387 -18.25 19.72 7.04
C ASP A 387 -17.92 19.26 8.44
N ARG A 388 -17.40 18.03 8.58
CA ARG A 388 -17.18 17.40 9.88
C ARG A 388 -16.03 16.41 9.86
N LYS A 389 -15.32 16.30 10.98
CA LYS A 389 -14.47 15.15 11.32
C LYS A 389 -14.91 14.57 12.67
N VAL A 390 -14.94 13.24 12.75
CA VAL A 390 -15.37 12.47 13.91
C VAL A 390 -14.21 11.56 14.35
N ALA A 391 -13.46 12.00 15.34
CA ALA A 391 -12.26 11.34 15.84
C ALA A 391 -12.51 10.43 17.05
N LEU A 392 -13.57 10.72 17.83
CA LEU A 392 -14.01 9.96 19.00
C LEU A 392 -12.87 9.67 20.01
N PRO A 393 -12.17 10.69 20.54
CA PRO A 393 -11.04 10.50 21.46
C PRO A 393 -11.40 9.72 22.72
N GLN A 394 -12.66 9.79 23.18
CA GLN A 394 -13.15 9.07 24.35
C GLN A 394 -13.09 7.54 24.26
N ILE A 395 -13.00 6.98 23.05
CA ILE A 395 -12.78 5.53 22.82
C ILE A 395 -11.43 5.24 22.16
N ASN A 396 -10.63 6.28 21.88
CA ASN A 396 -9.36 6.16 21.17
C ASN A 396 -9.48 5.33 19.88
N LEU A 397 -10.50 5.66 19.06
CA LEU A 397 -10.86 4.98 17.81
C LEU A 397 -9.61 4.56 17.03
N ASN A 398 -9.40 3.27 16.80
CA ASN A 398 -8.15 2.77 16.24
C ASN A 398 -8.30 2.40 14.76
N ASN A 399 -7.76 3.24 13.88
CA ASN A 399 -7.65 3.02 12.44
C ASN A 399 -9.01 2.58 11.82
N PRO A 400 -9.99 3.48 11.73
CA PRO A 400 -11.27 3.23 11.08
C PRO A 400 -11.05 2.80 9.62
N HIS A 401 -11.78 1.80 9.13
CA HIS A 401 -11.49 1.19 7.83
C HIS A 401 -12.65 1.12 6.84
N ASN A 402 -13.86 0.85 7.32
CA ASN A 402 -15.06 0.86 6.50
C ASN A 402 -16.25 1.41 7.28
N MET A 403 -17.18 2.00 6.52
CA MET A 403 -18.41 2.59 7.04
C MET A 403 -19.63 2.10 6.29
N TRP A 404 -20.75 2.01 7.00
CA TRP A 404 -22.08 1.86 6.42
C TRP A 404 -23.13 2.62 7.24
N SER A 405 -24.32 2.81 6.69
CA SER A 405 -25.43 3.51 7.37
C SER A 405 -26.62 2.58 7.59
N ASP A 406 -27.40 2.87 8.63
CA ASP A 406 -28.72 2.26 8.83
C ASP A 406 -29.74 2.76 7.80
N ARG A 407 -30.85 2.03 7.65
CA ARG A 407 -31.94 2.38 6.72
C ARG A 407 -32.48 3.80 6.93
N ALA A 408 -32.57 4.25 8.18
CA ALA A 408 -33.09 5.57 8.51
C ALA A 408 -32.06 6.70 8.29
N GLY A 409 -30.80 6.37 7.96
CA GLY A 409 -29.74 7.36 7.83
C GLY A 409 -29.46 8.12 9.11
N LYS A 410 -29.64 7.50 10.27
CA LYS A 410 -29.40 8.09 11.58
C LYS A 410 -27.99 7.80 12.09
N TYR A 411 -27.46 6.62 11.82
CA TYR A 411 -26.20 6.14 12.38
C TYR A 411 -25.19 5.82 11.28
N ILE A 412 -23.93 6.07 11.58
CA ILE A 412 -22.81 5.45 10.88
C ILE A 412 -22.28 4.30 11.74
N TYR A 413 -22.10 3.15 11.09
CA TYR A 413 -21.41 1.99 11.62
C TYR A 413 -19.97 2.01 11.12
N GLN A 414 -19.02 2.04 12.04
CA GLN A 414 -17.59 2.20 11.78
C GLN A 414 -16.83 0.99 12.28
N THR A 415 -16.12 0.29 11.40
CA THR A 415 -15.19 -0.76 11.83
C THR A 415 -13.86 -0.18 12.29
N GLU A 416 -13.28 -0.75 13.36
CA GLU A 416 -11.95 -0.41 13.87
C GLU A 416 -10.96 -1.54 13.53
N TRP A 417 -10.20 -1.39 12.45
CA TRP A 417 -9.50 -2.51 11.81
C TRP A 417 -8.27 -2.99 12.56
N PHE A 418 -7.75 -2.20 13.48
CA PHE A 418 -6.63 -2.56 14.38
C PHE A 418 -7.14 -2.82 15.81
N SER A 419 -8.39 -3.24 15.94
CA SER A 419 -9.10 -3.45 17.20
C SER A 419 -9.99 -4.68 17.08
N ASP A 420 -10.92 -4.85 18.00
CA ASP A 420 -11.93 -5.90 17.96
C ASP A 420 -13.37 -5.36 17.95
N ARG A 421 -13.54 -4.10 17.54
CA ARG A 421 -14.75 -3.30 17.76
C ARG A 421 -15.41 -2.78 16.50
N LEU A 422 -16.74 -2.72 16.57
CA LEU A 422 -17.58 -1.88 15.73
C LEU A 422 -18.07 -0.71 16.58
N THR A 423 -17.91 0.50 16.06
CA THR A 423 -18.37 1.74 16.68
C THR A 423 -19.60 2.29 15.96
N VAL A 424 -20.56 2.82 16.72
CA VAL A 424 -21.76 3.47 16.19
C VAL A 424 -21.77 4.92 16.63
N PHE A 425 -21.91 5.85 15.69
CA PHE A 425 -22.09 7.27 15.99
C PHE A 425 -23.27 7.85 15.22
N ASP A 426 -23.86 8.90 15.77
CA ASP A 426 -24.95 9.65 15.14
C ASP A 426 -24.41 10.43 13.93
N ARG A 427 -24.93 10.15 12.73
CA ARG A 427 -24.42 10.69 11.46
C ARG A 427 -24.43 12.22 11.44
N THR A 428 -25.47 12.85 11.98
CA THR A 428 -25.63 14.30 11.94
C THR A 428 -24.71 15.01 12.93
N THR A 429 -24.64 14.50 14.16
CA THR A 429 -23.96 15.18 15.27
C THR A 429 -22.53 14.71 15.49
N GLY A 430 -22.15 13.55 14.96
CA GLY A 430 -20.87 12.88 15.20
C GLY A 430 -20.74 12.28 16.61
N LYS A 431 -21.81 12.31 17.42
CA LYS A 431 -21.74 11.82 18.80
C LYS A 431 -21.70 10.31 18.84
N LEU A 432 -20.78 9.76 19.65
CA LEU A 432 -20.75 8.34 19.97
C LEU A 432 -22.10 7.88 20.54
N VAL A 433 -22.61 6.77 20.02
CA VAL A 433 -23.83 6.12 20.49
C VAL A 433 -23.47 4.88 21.29
N ARG A 434 -22.63 3.99 20.74
CA ARG A 434 -22.15 2.77 21.39
C ARG A 434 -20.92 2.18 20.69
N THR A 435 -20.26 1.25 21.36
CA THR A 435 -19.28 0.34 20.77
C THR A 435 -19.67 -1.09 21.10
N ILE A 436 -19.39 -2.03 20.21
CA ILE A 436 -19.63 -3.46 20.41
C ILE A 436 -18.41 -4.26 19.94
N GLN A 437 -18.00 -5.24 20.74
CA GLN A 437 -16.90 -6.13 20.40
C GLN A 437 -17.40 -7.22 19.46
N VAL A 438 -16.91 -7.24 18.23
CA VAL A 438 -17.37 -8.15 17.15
C VAL A 438 -16.37 -9.25 16.84
N GLY A 439 -15.10 -9.06 17.21
CA GLY A 439 -14.01 -9.99 16.90
C GLY A 439 -12.82 -9.25 16.30
N PRO A 440 -11.67 -9.92 16.16
CA PRO A 440 -10.41 -9.27 15.84
C PRO A 440 -10.37 -8.74 14.41
N ASP A 441 -9.89 -7.51 14.26
CA ASP A 441 -9.62 -6.83 12.99
C ASP A 441 -10.87 -6.76 12.09
N PRO A 442 -12.00 -6.21 12.57
CA PRO A 442 -13.19 -6.07 11.75
C PRO A 442 -12.88 -5.16 10.57
N SER A 443 -13.14 -5.65 9.36
CA SER A 443 -12.81 -4.94 8.11
C SER A 443 -14.01 -4.18 7.57
N HIS A 444 -14.93 -4.85 6.87
CA HIS A 444 -16.08 -4.22 6.23
C HIS A 444 -17.37 -4.46 6.98
N VAL A 445 -18.26 -3.46 6.97
CA VAL A 445 -19.62 -3.53 7.50
C VAL A 445 -20.63 -3.16 6.42
N MET A 446 -21.73 -3.90 6.33
CA MET A 446 -22.88 -3.57 5.46
C MET A 446 -24.19 -3.96 6.15
N THR A 447 -25.28 -3.26 5.85
CA THR A 447 -26.63 -3.70 6.26
C THR A 447 -27.26 -4.60 5.22
N ARG A 448 -28.09 -5.55 5.64
CA ARG A 448 -29.00 -6.25 4.75
C ARG A 448 -30.08 -5.30 4.24
N THR A 449 -30.45 -5.45 2.97
CA THR A 449 -31.47 -4.60 2.33
C THR A 449 -32.86 -4.82 2.91
N ASP A 450 -33.18 -6.05 3.32
CA ASP A 450 -34.52 -6.49 3.77
C ASP A 450 -34.81 -6.18 5.25
N THR A 451 -33.84 -6.43 6.13
CA THR A 451 -34.02 -6.48 7.59
C THR A 451 -33.21 -5.42 8.35
N ASP A 452 -32.27 -4.74 7.68
CA ASP A 452 -31.33 -3.78 8.27
C ASP A 452 -30.35 -4.40 9.29
N GLN A 453 -30.27 -5.73 9.38
CA GLN A 453 -29.23 -6.42 10.15
C GLN A 453 -27.84 -6.10 9.57
N LEU A 454 -26.85 -5.92 10.42
CA LEU A 454 -25.49 -5.60 10.00
C LEU A 454 -24.70 -6.89 9.81
N HIS A 455 -23.82 -6.90 8.81
CA HIS A 455 -22.83 -7.94 8.55
C HIS A 455 -21.46 -7.30 8.68
N VAL A 456 -20.59 -7.87 9.51
CA VAL A 456 -19.23 -7.37 9.75
C VAL A 456 -18.22 -8.48 9.51
N ALA A 457 -17.35 -8.32 8.51
CA ALA A 457 -16.29 -9.29 8.24
C ALA A 457 -15.17 -9.18 9.27
N ILE A 458 -14.72 -10.33 9.78
CA ILE A 458 -13.68 -10.42 10.81
C ILE A 458 -12.38 -10.89 10.15
N ASN A 459 -11.51 -9.94 9.79
CA ASN A 459 -10.38 -10.19 8.90
C ASN A 459 -9.31 -11.07 9.54
N ALA A 460 -9.07 -10.97 10.84
CA ALA A 460 -8.21 -11.92 11.57
C ALA A 460 -8.98 -13.15 12.09
N GLY A 461 -10.09 -13.50 11.44
CA GLY A 461 -10.99 -14.58 11.82
C GLY A 461 -11.44 -15.45 10.65
N ASN A 462 -12.58 -16.13 10.84
CA ASN A 462 -13.13 -17.12 9.91
C ASN A 462 -14.62 -16.92 9.62
N ALA A 463 -15.16 -15.75 9.96
CA ALA A 463 -16.59 -15.52 9.93
C ALA A 463 -16.93 -14.07 9.58
N VAL A 464 -18.15 -13.91 9.08
CA VAL A 464 -18.87 -12.64 9.11
C VAL A 464 -19.83 -12.67 10.29
N VAL A 465 -19.86 -11.61 11.08
CA VAL A 465 -20.74 -11.46 12.25
C VAL A 465 -22.01 -10.75 11.81
N GLU A 466 -23.16 -11.36 12.10
CA GLU A 466 -24.46 -10.74 11.92
C GLU A 466 -24.92 -10.09 13.22
N LEU A 467 -25.38 -8.85 13.15
CA LEU A 467 -25.87 -8.08 14.30
C LEU A 467 -27.28 -7.55 14.06
N SER A 468 -28.04 -7.44 15.15
CA SER A 468 -29.33 -6.76 15.17
C SER A 468 -29.20 -5.30 14.70
N PRO A 469 -30.22 -4.72 14.03
CA PRO A 469 -30.20 -3.33 13.57
C PRO A 469 -29.76 -2.34 14.66
N GLY A 470 -28.96 -1.35 14.27
CA GLY A 470 -28.31 -0.45 15.22
C GLY A 470 -27.08 -1.02 15.92
N ALA A 471 -26.63 -2.23 15.58
CA ALA A 471 -25.56 -2.94 16.29
C ALA A 471 -25.83 -3.06 17.80
N THR A 472 -27.05 -3.47 18.16
CA THR A 472 -27.49 -3.58 19.56
C THR A 472 -27.04 -4.86 20.24
N GLN A 473 -26.87 -5.94 19.46
CA GLN A 473 -26.35 -7.23 19.91
C GLN A 473 -25.84 -8.04 18.71
N ILE A 474 -25.02 -9.06 18.97
CA ILE A 474 -24.63 -10.07 17.97
C ILE A 474 -25.73 -11.12 17.90
N ASP A 475 -26.23 -11.38 16.70
CA ASP A 475 -27.26 -12.39 16.46
C ASP A 475 -26.62 -13.76 16.21
N ARG A 476 -25.60 -13.82 15.34
CA ARG A 476 -24.83 -15.05 15.05
C ARG A 476 -23.49 -14.76 14.37
N ARG A 477 -22.67 -15.81 14.24
CA ARG A 477 -21.46 -15.84 13.40
C ARG A 477 -21.69 -16.77 12.21
N ILE A 478 -21.52 -16.26 11.01
CA ILE A 478 -21.64 -17.02 9.77
C ILE A 478 -20.22 -17.40 9.34
N LEU A 479 -19.89 -18.68 9.44
CA LEU A 479 -18.60 -19.20 9.00
C LEU A 479 -18.50 -19.05 7.47
N VAL A 480 -17.34 -18.64 6.99
CA VAL A 480 -17.08 -18.46 5.55
C VAL A 480 -16.18 -19.54 4.97
N GLN A 481 -15.97 -20.61 5.73
CA GLN A 481 -15.01 -21.67 5.44
C GLN A 481 -15.52 -23.02 5.94
N GLY A 482 -14.96 -24.11 5.42
CA GLY A 482 -15.24 -25.47 5.84
C GLY A 482 -14.73 -25.80 7.25
N PRO A 483 -15.31 -26.82 7.92
CA PRO A 483 -14.86 -27.25 9.24
C PRO A 483 -13.38 -27.70 9.25
N GLY A 484 -12.62 -27.25 10.24
CA GLY A 484 -11.23 -27.68 10.47
C GLY A 484 -10.17 -27.03 9.57
N GLN A 485 -10.57 -26.19 8.61
CA GLN A 485 -9.64 -25.37 7.82
C GLN A 485 -8.99 -24.28 8.70
N THR A 486 -7.83 -23.77 8.27
CA THR A 486 -7.22 -22.57 8.88
C THR A 486 -8.14 -21.35 8.73
N PRO A 487 -8.01 -20.28 9.54
CA PRO A 487 -8.83 -19.08 9.38
C PRO A 487 -8.73 -18.50 7.97
N ALA A 488 -9.88 -18.27 7.33
CA ALA A 488 -10.00 -17.82 5.95
C ALA A 488 -9.70 -16.32 5.76
N HIS A 489 -9.84 -15.54 6.84
CA HIS A 489 -9.68 -14.08 6.85
C HIS A 489 -10.64 -13.37 5.87
N PRO A 490 -11.97 -13.41 6.13
CA PRO A 490 -12.93 -12.70 5.31
C PRO A 490 -12.72 -11.19 5.37
N HIS A 491 -12.79 -10.53 4.21
CA HIS A 491 -12.60 -9.08 4.12
C HIS A 491 -13.82 -8.37 3.52
N ALA A 492 -13.66 -7.63 2.42
CA ALA A 492 -14.66 -6.70 1.93
C ALA A 492 -15.79 -7.43 1.19
N HIS A 493 -16.75 -7.93 1.97
CA HIS A 493 -17.94 -8.64 1.50
C HIS A 493 -18.95 -7.70 0.82
N TRP A 494 -19.85 -8.28 0.03
CA TRP A 494 -20.97 -7.59 -0.62
C TRP A 494 -22.27 -8.38 -0.49
N MET A 495 -23.40 -7.67 -0.39
CA MET A 495 -24.74 -8.24 -0.24
C MET A 495 -25.55 -8.12 -1.54
N SER A 496 -26.34 -9.14 -1.87
CA SER A 496 -27.32 -9.08 -2.96
C SER A 496 -28.44 -8.10 -2.66
N ALA A 497 -29.10 -7.60 -3.70
CA ALA A 497 -30.14 -6.58 -3.57
C ALA A 497 -31.37 -7.05 -2.76
N ASP A 498 -31.62 -8.36 -2.71
CA ASP A 498 -32.68 -8.96 -1.89
C ASP A 498 -32.23 -9.31 -0.46
N GLY A 499 -30.94 -9.18 -0.15
CA GLY A 499 -30.39 -9.43 1.18
C GLY A 499 -30.24 -10.90 1.55
N HIS A 500 -30.35 -11.85 0.61
CA HIS A 500 -30.27 -13.29 0.88
C HIS A 500 -28.93 -13.93 0.51
N THR A 501 -28.14 -13.31 -0.37
CA THR A 501 -26.81 -13.80 -0.76
C THR A 501 -25.73 -12.81 -0.31
N MET A 502 -24.65 -13.34 0.27
CA MET A 502 -23.45 -12.58 0.57
C MET A 502 -22.26 -13.22 -0.16
N VAL A 503 -21.39 -12.41 -0.74
CA VAL A 503 -20.10 -12.86 -1.26
C VAL A 503 -18.98 -12.23 -0.46
N THR A 504 -17.94 -12.98 -0.15
CA THR A 504 -16.82 -12.47 0.64
C THR A 504 -15.49 -13.06 0.17
N PRO A 505 -14.43 -12.26 0.04
CA PRO A 505 -13.11 -12.77 -0.29
C PRO A 505 -12.43 -13.31 0.97
N ASN A 506 -11.72 -14.42 0.84
CA ASN A 506 -10.96 -15.05 1.92
C ASN A 506 -9.47 -14.88 1.66
N VAL A 507 -8.90 -13.86 2.31
CA VAL A 507 -7.52 -13.40 2.11
C VAL A 507 -6.51 -14.55 2.23
N ASN A 508 -6.72 -15.45 3.20
CA ASN A 508 -5.74 -16.47 3.54
C ASN A 508 -5.87 -17.76 2.71
N HIS A 509 -7.03 -18.02 2.12
CA HIS A 509 -7.29 -19.23 1.33
C HIS A 509 -7.17 -19.01 -0.18
N ASN A 510 -6.95 -17.76 -0.61
CA ASN A 510 -6.89 -17.39 -2.03
C ASN A 510 -8.18 -17.76 -2.79
N ASN A 511 -9.32 -17.70 -2.10
CA ASN A 511 -10.64 -18.02 -2.64
C ASN A 511 -11.68 -16.97 -2.20
N SER A 512 -12.93 -17.14 -2.61
CA SER A 512 -14.07 -16.38 -2.09
C SER A 512 -15.18 -17.34 -1.68
N THR A 513 -16.11 -16.87 -0.84
CA THR A 513 -17.25 -17.66 -0.39
C THR A 513 -18.55 -16.98 -0.78
N ILE A 514 -19.44 -17.75 -1.42
CA ILE A 514 -20.84 -17.41 -1.61
C ILE A 514 -21.61 -17.98 -0.42
N VAL A 515 -22.40 -17.15 0.24
CA VAL A 515 -23.16 -17.49 1.43
C VAL A 515 -24.64 -17.29 1.16
N ASP A 516 -25.45 -18.34 1.35
CA ASP A 516 -26.89 -18.21 1.53
C ASP A 516 -27.14 -17.76 2.98
N VAL A 517 -27.50 -16.50 3.16
CA VAL A 517 -27.61 -15.87 4.47
C VAL A 517 -28.72 -16.50 5.32
N PRO A 518 -29.94 -16.80 4.81
CA PRO A 518 -30.98 -17.42 5.61
C PRO A 518 -30.56 -18.75 6.23
N SER A 519 -29.99 -19.67 5.45
CA SER A 519 -29.56 -20.98 5.94
C SER A 519 -28.18 -20.97 6.59
N GLY A 520 -27.33 -19.99 6.26
CA GLY A 520 -25.91 -19.98 6.60
C GLY A 520 -25.06 -20.97 5.77
N SER A 521 -25.63 -21.52 4.69
CA SER A 521 -24.90 -22.45 3.81
C SER A 521 -23.86 -21.69 2.99
N ILE A 522 -22.73 -22.34 2.72
CA ILE A 522 -21.61 -21.72 2.00
C ILE A 522 -21.17 -22.54 0.79
N GLN A 523 -20.62 -21.84 -0.20
CA GLN A 523 -19.93 -22.39 -1.35
C GLN A 523 -18.62 -21.63 -1.54
N GLU A 524 -17.49 -22.31 -1.36
CA GLU A 524 -16.17 -21.76 -1.67
C GLU A 524 -15.92 -21.81 -3.18
N VAL A 525 -15.41 -20.70 -3.73
CA VAL A 525 -15.05 -20.53 -5.14
C VAL A 525 -13.60 -20.09 -5.21
N GLN A 526 -12.77 -20.90 -5.87
CA GLN A 526 -11.36 -20.57 -6.09
C GLN A 526 -11.22 -19.26 -6.87
N THR A 527 -10.40 -18.35 -6.37
CA THR A 527 -10.01 -17.09 -7.03
C THR A 527 -8.50 -17.10 -7.25
N GLU A 528 -7.84 -15.95 -7.11
CA GLU A 528 -6.39 -15.86 -7.15
C GLU A 528 -5.81 -15.32 -5.83
N GLN A 529 -4.51 -15.02 -5.84
CA GLN A 529 -3.73 -14.78 -4.64
C GLN A 529 -4.15 -13.50 -3.90
N LEU A 530 -4.34 -13.64 -2.58
CA LEU A 530 -4.72 -12.58 -1.63
C LEU A 530 -5.93 -11.76 -2.12
N PRO A 531 -7.12 -12.37 -2.26
CA PRO A 531 -8.34 -11.65 -2.62
C PRO A 531 -8.76 -10.76 -1.45
N ILE A 532 -9.12 -9.50 -1.72
CA ILE A 532 -9.30 -8.51 -0.64
C ILE A 532 -10.66 -7.80 -0.66
N ALA A 533 -11.25 -7.56 -1.83
CA ALA A 533 -12.57 -6.96 -1.92
C ALA A 533 -13.44 -7.55 -3.02
N THR A 534 -14.74 -7.41 -2.79
CA THR A 534 -15.77 -7.83 -3.72
C THR A 534 -16.70 -6.67 -4.07
N GLY A 535 -17.23 -6.70 -5.29
CA GLY A 535 -18.35 -5.87 -5.72
C GLY A 535 -19.29 -6.72 -6.57
N MET A 536 -20.59 -6.54 -6.37
CA MET A 536 -21.61 -7.35 -7.03
C MET A 536 -22.37 -6.52 -8.06
N MET A 537 -22.76 -7.15 -9.17
CA MET A 537 -23.72 -6.54 -10.08
C MET A 537 -25.02 -6.23 -9.34
N PRO A 538 -25.71 -5.12 -9.65
CA PRO A 538 -26.95 -4.75 -8.97
C PRO A 538 -28.04 -5.82 -9.13
N ASP A 539 -28.04 -6.56 -10.24
CA ASP A 539 -28.96 -7.67 -10.52
C ASP A 539 -28.56 -9.00 -9.88
N SER A 540 -27.45 -9.04 -9.13
CA SER A 540 -26.90 -10.24 -8.49
C SER A 540 -26.59 -11.38 -9.46
N SER A 541 -26.36 -11.11 -10.75
CA SER A 541 -26.01 -12.14 -11.75
C SER A 541 -24.57 -12.65 -11.59
N LYS A 542 -23.65 -11.76 -11.22
CA LYS A 542 -22.22 -12.03 -11.01
C LYS A 542 -21.61 -11.04 -10.03
N TYR A 543 -20.42 -11.38 -9.52
CA TYR A 543 -19.60 -10.50 -8.70
C TYR A 543 -18.14 -10.52 -9.17
N TYR A 544 -17.42 -9.49 -8.76
CA TYR A 544 -15.99 -9.35 -9.00
C TYR A 544 -15.20 -9.46 -7.69
N VAL A 545 -13.97 -9.96 -7.78
CA VAL A 545 -13.04 -10.09 -6.67
C VAL A 545 -11.70 -9.47 -7.05
N ALA A 546 -11.24 -8.49 -6.28
CA ALA A 546 -9.91 -7.90 -6.44
C ALA A 546 -8.85 -8.81 -5.80
N ASN A 547 -7.98 -9.39 -6.63
CA ASN A 547 -6.90 -10.28 -6.19
C ASN A 547 -5.61 -9.48 -6.02
N PHE A 548 -5.35 -9.01 -4.79
CA PHE A 548 -4.32 -8.03 -4.48
C PHE A 548 -2.92 -8.52 -4.93
N LEU A 549 -2.51 -9.72 -4.50
CA LEU A 549 -1.22 -10.30 -4.95
C LEU A 549 -1.35 -11.05 -6.28
N GLY A 550 -2.56 -11.46 -6.68
CA GLY A 550 -2.83 -12.07 -7.98
C GLY A 550 -2.63 -11.12 -9.17
N GLN A 551 -2.62 -9.81 -8.94
CA GLN A 551 -2.52 -8.78 -10.00
C GLN A 551 -3.64 -8.91 -11.03
N SER A 552 -4.85 -9.25 -10.54
CA SER A 552 -5.98 -9.60 -11.38
C SER A 552 -7.31 -9.28 -10.70
N VAL A 553 -8.38 -9.39 -11.48
CA VAL A 553 -9.76 -9.40 -10.99
C VAL A 553 -10.42 -10.69 -11.41
N SER A 554 -11.03 -11.42 -10.47
CA SER A 554 -11.89 -12.56 -10.78
C SER A 554 -13.31 -12.08 -11.01
N CYS A 555 -13.95 -12.49 -12.11
CA CYS A 555 -15.39 -12.45 -12.30
C CYS A 555 -15.95 -13.83 -11.97
N VAL A 556 -17.00 -13.89 -11.16
CA VAL A 556 -17.66 -15.13 -10.73
C VAL A 556 -19.18 -14.98 -10.90
N SER A 557 -19.81 -15.96 -11.54
CA SER A 557 -21.26 -15.97 -11.73
C SER A 557 -21.99 -16.57 -10.52
N LEU A 558 -23.16 -16.03 -10.18
CA LEU A 558 -23.97 -16.49 -9.04
C LEU A 558 -25.07 -17.47 -9.48
N ASP A 559 -25.72 -17.21 -10.62
CA ASP A 559 -26.73 -18.11 -11.20
C ASP A 559 -26.50 -18.28 -12.72
N GLY A 560 -26.07 -19.47 -13.12
CA GLY A 560 -25.66 -19.78 -14.49
C GLY A 560 -24.46 -18.95 -14.98
N PRO A 561 -23.99 -19.15 -16.22
CA PRO A 561 -22.89 -18.36 -16.78
C PRO A 561 -23.29 -16.89 -17.02
N ALA A 562 -22.59 -15.95 -16.37
CA ALA A 562 -22.81 -14.50 -16.49
C ALA A 562 -21.54 -13.68 -16.78
N CYS A 563 -20.35 -14.23 -16.52
CA CYS A 563 -19.08 -13.63 -16.94
C CYS A 563 -18.86 -13.80 -18.45
N HIS A 564 -18.04 -12.95 -19.09
CA HIS A 564 -17.77 -12.96 -20.52
C HIS A 564 -16.32 -13.31 -20.82
N SER A 565 -16.08 -14.42 -21.52
CA SER A 565 -14.75 -14.78 -22.05
C SER A 565 -14.21 -13.70 -22.98
N ASP A 566 -12.93 -13.80 -23.38
CA ASP A 566 -12.35 -12.81 -24.30
C ASP A 566 -12.98 -12.84 -25.70
N SER A 567 -13.58 -13.99 -26.08
CA SER A 567 -14.40 -14.17 -27.28
C SER A 567 -15.85 -13.65 -27.12
N GLY A 568 -16.24 -13.18 -25.94
CA GLY A 568 -17.57 -12.66 -25.62
C GLY A 568 -18.59 -13.72 -25.20
N THR A 569 -18.20 -14.99 -25.09
CA THR A 569 -19.09 -16.08 -24.68
C THR A 569 -19.34 -16.03 -23.17
N LYS A 570 -20.58 -16.27 -22.74
CA LYS A 570 -20.89 -16.37 -21.31
C LYS A 570 -20.24 -17.60 -20.67
N VAL A 571 -19.55 -17.40 -19.55
CA VAL A 571 -18.81 -18.41 -18.77
C VAL A 571 -19.07 -18.22 -17.28
N GLY A 572 -18.85 -19.25 -16.46
CA GLY A 572 -19.06 -19.18 -15.01
C GLY A 572 -17.98 -18.38 -14.26
N TYR A 573 -16.77 -18.32 -14.80
CA TYR A 573 -15.61 -17.68 -14.19
C TYR A 573 -14.72 -17.04 -15.27
N LYS A 574 -14.13 -15.89 -14.95
CA LYS A 574 -13.06 -15.27 -15.74
C LYS A 574 -12.04 -14.60 -14.84
N SER A 575 -10.75 -14.76 -15.16
CA SER A 575 -9.69 -13.90 -14.62
C SER A 575 -9.38 -12.77 -15.60
N ILE A 576 -9.34 -11.54 -15.09
CA ILE A 576 -8.97 -10.34 -15.81
C ILE A 576 -7.54 -9.98 -15.36
N ASN A 577 -6.55 -10.25 -16.22
CA ASN A 577 -5.14 -9.99 -15.94
C ASN A 577 -4.82 -8.48 -16.06
N LEU A 578 -4.52 -7.82 -14.93
CA LEU A 578 -4.19 -6.39 -14.93
C LEU A 578 -2.78 -6.10 -15.46
N TRP A 579 -1.93 -7.11 -15.60
CA TRP A 579 -0.58 -7.02 -16.17
C TRP A 579 -0.52 -7.51 -17.62
N ALA A 580 -1.64 -7.61 -18.33
CA ALA A 580 -1.65 -8.10 -19.72
C ALA A 580 -0.73 -7.29 -20.67
N ASN A 581 -0.49 -6.01 -20.36
CA ASN A 581 0.33 -5.09 -21.14
C ASN A 581 1.65 -4.70 -20.46
N TYR A 582 2.10 -5.44 -19.44
CA TYR A 582 3.27 -5.10 -18.63
C TYR A 582 4.26 -6.26 -18.55
N ASP A 583 5.52 -6.00 -18.91
CA ASP A 583 6.64 -6.91 -18.68
C ASP A 583 7.29 -6.58 -17.33
N MET A 584 7.10 -7.47 -16.36
CA MET A 584 7.60 -7.33 -14.99
C MET A 584 9.13 -7.33 -14.86
N VAL A 585 9.86 -7.81 -15.86
CA VAL A 585 11.33 -7.84 -15.85
C VAL A 585 11.89 -6.56 -16.45
N THR A 586 11.42 -6.19 -17.64
CA THR A 586 11.99 -5.05 -18.39
C THR A 586 11.32 -3.71 -18.10
N GLY A 587 10.10 -3.72 -17.55
CA GLY A 587 9.27 -2.53 -17.40
C GLY A 587 8.59 -2.08 -18.68
N ALA A 588 8.79 -2.81 -19.80
CA ALA A 588 8.17 -2.46 -21.07
C ALA A 588 6.64 -2.57 -20.98
N THR A 589 5.94 -1.58 -21.53
CA THR A 589 4.47 -1.58 -21.60
C THR A 589 3.97 -1.42 -23.04
N THR A 590 2.90 -2.14 -23.39
CA THR A 590 2.18 -1.98 -24.67
C THR A 590 0.88 -1.18 -24.53
N GLY A 591 0.57 -0.73 -23.32
CA GLY A 591 -0.63 -0.01 -22.92
C GLY A 591 -0.67 0.19 -21.41
N GLY A 592 -1.79 0.68 -20.87
CA GLY A 592 -1.96 0.80 -19.43
C GLY A 592 -2.00 -0.57 -18.74
N PHE A 593 -1.56 -0.59 -17.48
CA PHE A 593 -1.62 -1.76 -16.60
C PHE A 593 -2.05 -1.33 -15.18
N GLY A 594 -2.55 -2.29 -14.41
CA GLY A 594 -2.92 -2.12 -13.00
C GLY A 594 -1.96 -2.85 -12.07
N GLY A 595 -2.31 -2.96 -10.79
CA GLY A 595 -1.52 -3.75 -9.85
C GLY A 595 -1.84 -3.43 -8.40
N LEU A 596 -1.73 -4.45 -7.54
CA LEU A 596 -2.21 -4.43 -6.16
C LEU A 596 -3.65 -3.87 -6.09
N PRO A 597 -4.62 -4.48 -6.81
CA PRO A 597 -6.01 -4.03 -6.82
C PRO A 597 -6.65 -4.21 -5.45
N ILE A 598 -7.39 -3.20 -4.98
CA ILE A 598 -7.97 -3.22 -3.63
C ILE A 598 -9.49 -3.10 -3.62
N GLN A 599 -10.09 -1.95 -3.92
CA GLN A 599 -11.56 -1.79 -3.96
C GLN A 599 -12.09 -1.96 -5.38
N ILE A 600 -13.27 -2.57 -5.50
CA ILE A 600 -13.92 -2.89 -6.78
C ILE A 600 -15.45 -2.73 -6.77
N PRO A 601 -16.02 -1.56 -6.44
CA PRO A 601 -17.46 -1.39 -6.54
C PRO A 601 -17.92 -1.44 -8.01
N VAL A 602 -19.10 -2.01 -8.23
CA VAL A 602 -19.85 -1.89 -9.49
C VAL A 602 -20.73 -0.64 -9.39
N SER A 603 -20.98 0.05 -10.50
CA SER A 603 -21.92 1.17 -10.55
C SER A 603 -23.35 0.69 -10.30
N PRO A 604 -24.24 1.51 -9.71
CA PRO A 604 -25.60 1.06 -9.40
C PRO A 604 -26.44 0.67 -10.63
N ASP A 605 -26.19 1.27 -11.79
CA ASP A 605 -26.78 0.87 -13.07
C ASP A 605 -26.12 -0.36 -13.72
N GLY A 606 -25.06 -0.89 -13.11
CA GLY A 606 -24.38 -2.09 -13.55
C GLY A 606 -23.52 -1.92 -14.80
N ASN A 607 -23.28 -0.71 -15.30
CA ASN A 607 -22.52 -0.48 -16.55
C ASN A 607 -20.99 -0.57 -16.38
N VAL A 608 -20.45 -0.32 -15.19
CA VAL A 608 -19.00 -0.25 -14.98
C VAL A 608 -18.59 -0.77 -13.61
N ALA A 609 -17.43 -1.42 -13.54
CA ALA A 609 -16.71 -1.65 -12.30
C ALA A 609 -15.40 -0.85 -12.30
N PHE A 610 -15.13 -0.14 -11.20
CA PHE A 610 -13.87 0.60 -11.03
C PHE A 610 -12.95 -0.13 -10.06
N VAL A 611 -11.67 -0.27 -10.40
CA VAL A 611 -10.69 -0.96 -9.58
C VAL A 611 -9.59 0.01 -9.14
N ALA A 612 -9.43 0.22 -7.84
CA ALA A 612 -8.30 0.99 -7.32
C ALA A 612 -7.02 0.16 -7.35
N ASN A 613 -6.02 0.58 -8.13
CA ASN A 613 -4.70 -0.04 -8.19
C ASN A 613 -3.71 0.72 -7.33
N THR A 614 -3.28 0.13 -6.20
CA THR A 614 -2.32 0.77 -5.28
C THR A 614 -0.90 0.82 -5.87
N LEU A 615 -0.50 -0.20 -6.65
CA LEU A 615 0.84 -0.25 -7.26
C LEU A 615 1.00 0.87 -8.29
N THR A 616 0.11 0.95 -9.27
CA THR A 616 0.26 1.87 -10.39
C THR A 616 -0.34 3.27 -10.14
N SER A 617 -0.95 3.49 -8.97
CA SER A 617 -1.68 4.72 -8.64
C SER A 617 -2.68 5.12 -9.74
N ASN A 618 -3.52 4.17 -10.16
CA ASN A 618 -4.52 4.40 -11.20
C ASN A 618 -5.83 3.65 -10.91
N ILE A 619 -6.88 3.96 -11.66
CA ILE A 619 -8.17 3.28 -11.63
C ILE A 619 -8.36 2.49 -12.92
N ALA A 620 -8.53 1.18 -12.84
CA ALA A 620 -8.98 0.41 -14.00
C ALA A 620 -10.49 0.60 -14.20
N VAL A 621 -10.90 0.85 -15.44
CA VAL A 621 -12.30 0.93 -15.87
C VAL A 621 -12.65 -0.38 -16.55
N ILE A 622 -13.51 -1.18 -15.91
CA ILE A 622 -13.99 -2.45 -16.44
C ILE A 622 -15.41 -2.28 -16.96
N ASP A 623 -15.61 -2.53 -18.25
CA ASP A 623 -16.96 -2.67 -18.82
C ASP A 623 -17.54 -4.03 -18.40
N THR A 624 -18.63 -4.00 -17.64
CA THR A 624 -19.28 -5.19 -17.09
C THR A 624 -20.02 -6.00 -18.16
N LYS A 625 -20.35 -5.42 -19.31
CA LYS A 625 -21.00 -6.12 -20.44
C LYS A 625 -20.02 -7.02 -21.17
N THR A 626 -18.72 -6.74 -21.07
CA THR A 626 -17.66 -7.47 -21.77
C THR A 626 -16.61 -8.09 -20.85
N ASP A 627 -16.60 -7.73 -19.56
CA ASP A 627 -15.60 -8.11 -18.56
C ASP A 627 -14.17 -7.82 -19.03
N LYS A 628 -13.97 -6.62 -19.59
CA LYS A 628 -12.68 -6.16 -20.10
C LYS A 628 -12.31 -4.81 -19.48
N VAL A 629 -11.02 -4.66 -19.16
CA VAL A 629 -10.46 -3.34 -18.88
C VAL A 629 -10.43 -2.56 -20.18
N ILE A 630 -11.12 -1.43 -20.22
CA ILE A 630 -11.22 -0.58 -21.42
C ILE A 630 -10.37 0.68 -21.31
N LYS A 631 -10.02 1.09 -20.07
CA LYS A 631 -9.27 2.32 -19.81
C LYS A 631 -8.63 2.29 -18.42
N TYR A 632 -7.59 3.09 -18.24
CA TYR A 632 -7.07 3.47 -16.92
C TYR A 632 -7.18 4.99 -16.73
N LEU A 633 -7.66 5.41 -15.56
CA LEU A 633 -7.70 6.82 -15.14
C LEU A 633 -6.59 7.08 -14.11
N PRO A 634 -5.94 8.26 -14.11
CA PRO A 634 -4.91 8.56 -13.12
C PRO A 634 -5.50 8.63 -11.70
N CYS A 635 -4.71 8.31 -10.70
CA CYS A 635 -5.05 8.46 -9.29
C CYS A 635 -3.83 8.96 -8.50
N ASP A 636 -4.05 9.38 -7.26
CA ASP A 636 -2.94 9.80 -6.39
C ASP A 636 -2.33 8.61 -5.64
N SER A 637 -1.23 8.89 -4.94
CA SER A 637 -0.51 7.86 -4.19
C SER A 637 -1.40 7.17 -3.16
N GLY A 638 -1.46 5.84 -3.26
CA GLY A 638 -2.24 5.02 -2.34
C GLY A 638 -3.72 4.94 -2.67
N CYS A 639 -4.12 5.18 -3.92
CA CYS A 639 -5.47 4.96 -4.43
C CYS A 639 -6.12 3.72 -3.79
N HIS A 640 -7.26 3.91 -3.11
CA HIS A 640 -7.86 2.85 -2.32
C HIS A 640 -9.38 2.88 -2.32
N GLY A 641 -10.01 3.76 -1.53
CA GLY A 641 -11.45 3.76 -1.34
C GLY A 641 -12.19 4.18 -2.61
N ILE A 642 -13.14 3.38 -3.10
CA ILE A 642 -14.07 3.75 -4.17
C ILE A 642 -15.48 3.37 -3.74
N ASN A 643 -16.44 4.26 -3.97
CA ASN A 643 -17.86 3.92 -3.86
C ASN A 643 -18.72 4.89 -4.70
N PHE A 644 -19.95 4.50 -5.05
CA PHE A 644 -20.84 5.30 -5.90
C PHE A 644 -21.91 6.04 -5.10
N GLY A 645 -22.17 7.30 -5.50
CA GLY A 645 -23.31 8.09 -5.05
C GLY A 645 -24.05 8.72 -6.22
N ALA A 646 -25.19 9.35 -5.96
CA ALA A 646 -26.04 9.92 -6.99
C ALA A 646 -25.49 11.27 -7.49
N LYS A 647 -25.51 11.45 -8.81
CA LYS A 647 -25.31 12.74 -9.48
C LYS A 647 -26.66 13.44 -9.61
N ARG A 648 -26.74 14.73 -9.29
CA ARG A 648 -27.99 15.48 -9.39
C ARG A 648 -28.51 15.50 -10.82
N GLY A 649 -29.77 15.19 -11.02
CA GLY A 649 -30.40 15.16 -12.35
C GLY A 649 -30.23 13.84 -13.13
N GLY A 650 -29.56 12.84 -12.55
CA GLY A 650 -29.44 11.49 -13.11
C GLY A 650 -27.99 11.01 -13.24
N GLY A 651 -27.82 9.69 -13.35
CA GLY A 651 -26.51 9.03 -13.37
C GLY A 651 -25.84 8.97 -11.99
N TYR A 652 -24.55 8.63 -11.96
CA TYR A 652 -23.83 8.40 -10.70
C TYR A 652 -22.45 9.05 -10.74
N TYR A 653 -21.89 9.33 -9.57
CA TYR A 653 -20.48 9.64 -9.40
C TYR A 653 -19.79 8.53 -8.62
N ALA A 654 -18.59 8.15 -9.03
CA ALA A 654 -17.68 7.38 -8.20
C ALA A 654 -16.75 8.34 -7.44
N TYR A 655 -16.73 8.18 -6.12
CA TYR A 655 -15.86 8.93 -5.22
C TYR A 655 -14.64 8.09 -4.90
N VAL A 656 -13.45 8.62 -5.17
CA VAL A 656 -12.17 7.92 -5.02
C VAL A 656 -11.30 8.63 -4.00
N SER A 657 -10.84 7.91 -2.99
CA SER A 657 -9.92 8.42 -1.97
C SER A 657 -8.57 7.70 -2.02
N SER A 658 -7.55 8.37 -1.47
CA SER A 658 -6.17 7.92 -1.53
C SER A 658 -5.57 7.82 -0.12
N LYS A 659 -4.84 6.74 0.17
CA LYS A 659 -4.22 6.53 1.50
C LYS A 659 -3.10 7.50 1.81
N PHE A 660 -2.25 7.76 0.81
CA PHE A 660 -1.00 8.51 0.94
C PHE A 660 -1.08 9.86 0.23
N ALA A 661 -2.30 10.36 0.05
CA ALA A 661 -2.59 11.70 -0.42
C ALA A 661 -3.88 12.21 0.25
N ASN A 662 -3.93 13.49 0.61
CA ASN A 662 -5.07 14.09 1.31
C ASN A 662 -6.26 14.40 0.39
N THR A 663 -6.51 13.56 -0.61
CA THR A 663 -7.38 13.90 -1.75
C THR A 663 -8.63 13.02 -1.85
N LEU A 664 -9.66 13.63 -2.41
CA LEU A 664 -10.86 13.00 -2.91
C LEU A 664 -11.01 13.38 -4.40
N ALA A 665 -11.04 12.39 -5.28
CA ALA A 665 -11.36 12.54 -6.70
C ALA A 665 -12.79 12.08 -7.00
N VAL A 666 -13.40 12.67 -8.03
CA VAL A 666 -14.76 12.38 -8.47
C VAL A 666 -14.73 11.98 -9.93
N ILE A 667 -15.20 10.77 -10.23
CA ILE A 667 -15.28 10.22 -11.58
C ILE A 667 -16.74 10.22 -12.01
N ASP A 668 -16.99 10.76 -13.20
CA ASP A 668 -18.24 10.55 -13.94
C ASP A 668 -18.04 9.34 -14.86
N PRO A 669 -18.76 8.23 -14.64
CA PRO A 669 -18.61 7.03 -15.44
C PRO A 669 -19.18 7.20 -16.85
N ASP A 670 -20.15 8.10 -17.03
CA ASP A 670 -20.88 8.33 -18.28
C ASP A 670 -21.20 9.84 -18.42
N PRO A 671 -20.18 10.68 -18.71
CA PRO A 671 -20.35 12.12 -18.80
C PRO A 671 -21.25 12.56 -19.96
N ASN A 672 -21.46 11.72 -20.98
CA ASN A 672 -22.29 12.05 -22.14
C ASN A 672 -23.72 11.49 -22.06
N GLY A 673 -23.99 10.54 -21.15
CA GLY A 673 -25.30 9.95 -20.90
C GLY A 673 -25.72 8.84 -21.88
N ASP A 674 -24.77 8.16 -22.53
CA ASP A 674 -25.04 7.11 -23.54
C ASP A 674 -25.06 5.68 -22.96
N GLY A 675 -24.78 5.51 -21.66
CA GLY A 675 -24.73 4.23 -20.96
C GLY A 675 -23.45 3.41 -21.23
N SER A 676 -22.44 4.01 -21.84
CA SER A 676 -21.12 3.42 -22.10
C SER A 676 -20.06 4.01 -21.17
N PRO A 677 -19.24 3.19 -20.49
CA PRO A 677 -18.15 3.71 -19.66
C PRO A 677 -16.89 4.12 -20.44
N ALA A 678 -16.93 4.11 -21.78
CA ALA A 678 -15.74 4.35 -22.60
C ALA A 678 -15.13 5.76 -22.41
N ASP A 679 -15.96 6.75 -22.13
CA ASP A 679 -15.56 8.14 -21.91
C ASP A 679 -15.50 8.53 -20.42
N SER A 680 -15.58 7.56 -19.50
CA SER A 680 -15.37 7.75 -18.06
C SER A 680 -14.19 8.70 -17.78
N THR A 681 -14.39 9.67 -16.90
CA THR A 681 -13.41 10.73 -16.67
C THR A 681 -13.47 11.33 -15.27
N ILE A 682 -12.34 11.88 -14.80
CA ILE A 682 -12.29 12.63 -13.54
C ILE A 682 -12.88 14.01 -13.78
N VAL A 683 -14.00 14.31 -13.13
CA VAL A 683 -14.73 15.58 -13.30
C VAL A 683 -14.46 16.59 -12.18
N GLY A 684 -13.85 16.14 -11.08
CA GLY A 684 -13.44 17.04 -10.00
C GLY A 684 -12.52 16.37 -8.98
N LYS A 685 -11.89 17.20 -8.17
CA LYS A 685 -10.97 16.78 -7.13
C LYS A 685 -10.88 17.83 -6.02
N MET A 686 -10.72 17.41 -4.77
CA MET A 686 -10.57 18.30 -3.61
C MET A 686 -9.67 17.68 -2.55
N VAL A 687 -9.19 18.50 -1.61
CA VAL A 687 -8.55 17.98 -0.38
C VAL A 687 -9.59 17.64 0.69
N LEU A 688 -9.22 16.71 1.58
CA LEU A 688 -9.99 16.28 2.75
C LEU A 688 -9.59 16.99 4.05
N ASP A 689 -8.76 18.02 3.94
CA ASP A 689 -8.32 18.84 5.06
C ASP A 689 -9.50 19.52 5.77
N SER A 690 -9.40 19.70 7.09
CA SER A 690 -10.26 20.64 7.80
C SER A 690 -10.20 22.05 7.19
N ALA A 691 -11.37 22.65 6.98
CA ALA A 691 -11.55 24.02 6.54
C ALA A 691 -12.10 24.90 7.69
N ALA A 692 -12.15 26.22 7.47
CA ALA A 692 -12.83 27.11 8.39
C ALA A 692 -14.31 26.73 8.50
N GLY A 693 -14.77 26.42 9.71
CA GLY A 693 -16.14 25.98 9.97
C GLY A 693 -16.35 24.46 9.97
N THR A 694 -15.33 23.66 9.63
CA THR A 694 -15.40 22.19 9.82
C THR A 694 -15.64 21.88 11.29
N ALA A 695 -16.72 21.16 11.58
CA ALA A 695 -17.02 20.69 12.93
C ALA A 695 -16.06 19.54 13.30
N VAL A 696 -15.30 19.71 14.38
CA VAL A 696 -14.37 18.69 14.88
C VAL A 696 -14.67 18.40 16.35
N ASP A 697 -14.51 17.15 16.77
CA ASP A 697 -14.63 16.71 18.18
C ASP A 697 -13.27 16.59 18.89
N ASP A 698 -12.17 16.75 18.15
CA ASP A 698 -10.80 16.83 18.66
C ASP A 698 -9.90 17.63 17.70
N VAL A 699 -8.69 17.97 18.15
CA VAL A 699 -7.72 18.77 17.38
C VAL A 699 -6.84 17.86 16.53
N VAL A 700 -6.85 18.04 15.20
CA VAL A 700 -5.93 17.36 14.27
C VAL A 700 -4.49 17.82 14.54
N THR A 701 -3.59 16.88 14.78
CA THR A 701 -2.16 17.14 15.06
C THR A 701 -1.22 16.68 13.94
N GLY A 702 -1.68 15.80 13.05
CA GLY A 702 -0.87 15.25 11.96
C GLY A 702 -1.71 14.59 10.88
N TYR A 703 -1.14 14.53 9.66
CA TYR A 703 -1.71 13.83 8.51
C TYR A 703 -3.17 14.20 8.16
N ASN A 704 -3.53 15.48 8.29
CA ASN A 704 -4.86 15.99 7.97
C ASN A 704 -5.33 15.51 6.57
N GLY A 705 -6.51 14.93 6.51
CA GLY A 705 -7.12 14.39 5.30
C GLY A 705 -6.56 13.06 4.79
N MET A 706 -5.58 12.43 5.46
CA MET A 706 -4.90 11.22 4.95
C MET A 706 -5.60 9.92 5.37
N GLY A 707 -5.41 8.86 4.57
CA GLY A 707 -5.83 7.49 4.87
C GLY A 707 -6.91 6.95 3.95
N GLY A 708 -7.93 7.73 3.59
CA GLY A 708 -8.86 7.48 2.48
C GLY A 708 -9.18 6.01 2.15
N GLN A 709 -9.55 5.18 3.13
CA GLN A 709 -9.79 3.75 2.88
C GLN A 709 -11.27 3.42 2.67
N GLY A 710 -12.10 3.71 3.68
CA GLY A 710 -13.54 3.55 3.63
C GLY A 710 -14.20 4.76 2.98
N VAL A 711 -15.11 4.53 2.04
CA VAL A 711 -15.87 5.58 1.34
C VAL A 711 -17.34 5.20 1.36
N LEU A 712 -18.18 6.08 1.90
CA LEU A 712 -19.62 5.87 2.02
C LEU A 712 -20.39 7.13 1.57
N PRO A 713 -20.90 7.13 0.34
CA PRO A 713 -21.90 8.10 -0.11
C PRO A 713 -23.23 7.83 0.59
N TYR A 714 -23.93 8.89 0.99
CA TYR A 714 -25.28 8.84 1.54
C TYR A 714 -26.18 9.85 0.81
N PRO A 715 -27.36 9.46 0.29
CA PRO A 715 -28.03 8.17 0.46
C PRO A 715 -27.29 7.02 -0.24
N ILE A 716 -27.52 5.79 0.23
CA ILE A 716 -26.96 4.59 -0.39
C ILE A 716 -27.75 4.31 -1.67
N VAL A 717 -27.10 4.41 -2.82
CA VAL A 717 -27.75 4.38 -4.15
C VAL A 717 -27.86 3.01 -4.81
N TYR A 718 -27.41 1.96 -4.12
CA TYR A 718 -27.46 0.60 -4.63
C TYR A 718 -28.87 0.01 -4.54
N ASN A 719 -29.19 -0.87 -5.50
CA ASN A 719 -30.47 -1.56 -5.52
C ASN A 719 -30.72 -2.32 -4.21
N GLY A 720 -31.95 -2.24 -3.68
CA GLY A 720 -32.34 -2.76 -2.38
C GLY A 720 -32.21 -1.73 -1.25
N TRP A 721 -31.18 -0.87 -1.27
CA TRP A 721 -31.03 0.21 -0.28
C TRP A 721 -31.70 1.51 -0.74
N VAL A 722 -31.54 1.89 -2.01
CA VAL A 722 -31.99 3.20 -2.51
C VAL A 722 -33.51 3.37 -2.45
N GLN A 723 -34.27 2.28 -2.58
CA GLN A 723 -35.73 2.30 -2.43
C GLN A 723 -36.19 2.60 -1.00
N ASN A 724 -35.29 2.48 -0.02
CA ASN A 724 -35.52 2.82 1.37
C ASN A 724 -34.92 4.18 1.76
N ALA A 725 -34.46 4.99 0.80
CA ALA A 725 -33.97 6.33 1.08
C ALA A 725 -35.04 7.16 1.81
N THR A 726 -34.61 8.03 2.73
CA THR A 726 -35.55 8.92 3.43
C THR A 726 -36.26 9.83 2.43
N PRO A 727 -37.49 10.31 2.71
CA PRO A 727 -38.22 11.17 1.78
C PRO A 727 -37.39 12.37 1.29
N GLU A 728 -36.63 13.01 2.18
CA GLU A 728 -35.79 14.16 1.83
C GLU A 728 -34.64 13.82 0.86
N MET A 729 -34.15 12.58 0.91
CA MET A 729 -33.15 12.08 -0.02
C MET A 729 -33.79 11.60 -1.31
N ALA A 730 -34.89 10.85 -1.21
CA ALA A 730 -35.63 10.31 -2.36
C ALA A 730 -36.13 11.43 -3.29
N ASP A 731 -36.58 12.56 -2.74
CA ASP A 731 -37.04 13.73 -3.50
C ASP A 731 -35.93 14.39 -4.36
N GLN A 732 -34.65 14.08 -4.07
CA GLN A 732 -33.50 14.57 -4.84
C GLN A 732 -33.00 13.58 -5.89
N LEU A 733 -33.55 12.36 -5.91
CA LEU A 733 -33.17 11.29 -6.83
C LEU A 733 -34.13 11.25 -8.02
N THR A 734 -33.61 10.92 -9.20
CA THR A 734 -34.46 10.63 -10.36
C THR A 734 -35.14 9.27 -10.21
N CYS A 735 -36.21 9.03 -10.97
CA CYS A 735 -36.85 7.71 -10.98
C CYS A 735 -35.86 6.59 -11.34
N ALA A 736 -34.95 6.82 -12.30
CA ALA A 736 -33.92 5.85 -12.68
C ALA A 736 -32.92 5.57 -11.55
N GLN A 737 -32.61 6.56 -10.70
CA GLN A 737 -31.76 6.38 -9.52
C GLN A 737 -32.48 5.61 -8.40
N LEU A 738 -33.79 5.80 -8.26
CA LEU A 738 -34.63 5.00 -7.34
C LEU A 738 -34.87 3.57 -7.85
N ASN A 739 -34.71 3.33 -9.15
CA ASN A 739 -34.94 2.05 -9.81
C ASN A 739 -33.76 1.67 -10.72
N PRO A 740 -32.55 1.47 -10.16
CA PRO A 740 -31.32 1.32 -10.93
C PRO A 740 -31.32 0.17 -11.94
N ILE A 741 -32.15 -0.87 -11.73
CA ILE A 741 -32.25 -2.05 -12.60
C ILE A 741 -33.51 -2.03 -13.45
N ASN A 742 -34.64 -1.65 -12.87
CA ASN A 742 -35.94 -1.75 -13.51
C ASN A 742 -36.41 -0.38 -14.02
N GLN A 743 -35.65 0.22 -14.94
CA GLN A 743 -35.96 1.57 -15.44
C GLN A 743 -37.28 1.65 -16.22
N GLY A 744 -37.84 0.52 -16.68
CA GLY A 744 -39.14 0.49 -17.34
C GLY A 744 -40.32 0.94 -16.48
N VAL A 745 -40.14 1.07 -15.15
CA VAL A 745 -41.15 1.67 -14.26
C VAL A 745 -41.15 3.21 -14.29
N CYS A 746 -40.17 3.82 -14.97
CA CYS A 746 -39.99 5.26 -15.07
C CYS A 746 -40.52 5.86 -16.38
N GLU A 747 -40.98 5.02 -17.30
CA GLU A 747 -41.51 5.38 -18.62
C GLU A 747 -43.03 5.56 -18.65
#